data_AF-A0A846WMJ3-F1
#
_entry.id   AF-A0A846WMJ3-F1
#
_cell.length_a   1.000
_cell.length_b   1.000
_cell.length_c   1.000
_cell.angle_alpha   90.00
_cell.angle_beta   90.00
_cell.angle_gamma   90.00
#
_symmetry.space_group_name_H-M   'P 1'
#
loop_
_entity.id
_entity.type
_entity.pdbx_description
1 polymer ?
#
loop_
_entity_poly.entity_id
_entity_poly.type
_entity_poly.pdbx_seq_one_letter_code
_entity_poly.pdbx_strand_id
1 'polypeptide(L)'
;HAKMDWWGNITFAVGLIAILIAITYGIQPYGTHAMGWTNPWVLTGLIGGVIVLAAFVFIETKVDSPLFELSLFKNRSFTFGNLANLAGSIGRGGLQFILIIWLQGIWLPQHGYDYSRTPLWAGIYMIPMTIGFLISAPVSGALSDKLGTKWFTTMGMLITAGTFGALIAMPVNFTYWVFALVLLINGIGMGLFASPNRAEVMNSLPITSRGSGAGMMTTFQNAAMVLSIGLFFSLMIAGLSTHLPDAMYSGLTANGMPAPAADGIAHIPTVGILFAAFLGYNPIREVAGQALQGLPQTSVDHLTGLNFFPHLISDPFSDGLTAAFTFALICCVLGAIASLFTGSKKKPATPETVGAELAAVAGDVGFGTPSELVTEEESTRPMAAPRHLLTSTGEAGAQPVRPRIAGLITSGDGSPVTDAAITVTDLRGHQVGATAVHPDGSYAVTDLVDGTYTVIATAPGLSPRALAVSVVGDLVFRRDFALGGGASLRGWVRDAHRPLPANLVVTDQSGAVIANAQADSDGRFTVTGLSAGDTLAVTASAPGYAPSSQLITVENGSAAEAEIVLSATGGVQGTVRTVDGTPLVGATVSAIGPDQTIVASVTTDADGRYRIEGLTDAQFTLVANMYEPTAVQARVVTGERTTVDIGLGVDRPTVR
;
A
#
# COMPACT_ATOMS: atom_id res chain seq x y z
N HIS A 1 -4.28 2.14 -30.97
CA HIS A 1 -5.04 2.35 -29.72
C HIS A 1 -5.86 1.10 -29.43
N ALA A 2 -5.59 0.39 -28.33
CA ALA A 2 -6.44 -0.72 -27.90
C ALA A 2 -7.80 -0.16 -27.49
N LYS A 3 -8.90 -0.81 -27.93
CA LYS A 3 -10.25 -0.42 -27.52
C LYS A 3 -10.47 -0.93 -26.10
N MET A 4 -10.97 -0.06 -25.22
CA MET A 4 -11.25 -0.39 -23.83
C MET A 4 -12.38 -1.42 -23.74
N ASP A 5 -12.14 -2.51 -23.01
CA ASP A 5 -13.13 -3.56 -22.77
C ASP A 5 -14.13 -3.13 -21.69
N TRP A 6 -15.16 -2.42 -22.13
CA TRP A 6 -16.22 -1.94 -21.23
C TRP A 6 -17.10 -3.08 -20.72
N TRP A 7 -17.36 -4.10 -21.54
CA TRP A 7 -18.25 -5.20 -21.15
C TRP A 7 -17.59 -6.14 -20.14
N GLY A 8 -16.31 -6.48 -20.34
CA GLY A 8 -15.52 -7.24 -19.38
C GLY A 8 -15.42 -6.50 -18.04
N ASN A 9 -15.06 -5.21 -18.06
CA ASN A 9 -14.99 -4.39 -16.84
C ASN A 9 -16.32 -4.31 -16.07
N ILE A 10 -17.43 -4.04 -16.76
CA ILE A 10 -18.74 -3.91 -16.11
C ILE A 10 -19.19 -5.23 -15.52
N THR A 11 -19.10 -6.33 -16.29
CA THR A 11 -19.56 -7.64 -15.81
C THR A 11 -18.68 -8.18 -14.68
N PHE A 12 -17.36 -7.98 -14.75
CA PHE A 12 -16.46 -8.31 -13.66
C PHE A 12 -16.78 -7.52 -12.39
N ALA A 13 -16.88 -6.18 -12.51
CA ALA A 13 -17.17 -5.31 -11.37
C ALA A 13 -18.52 -5.66 -10.73
N VAL A 14 -19.59 -5.75 -11.52
CA VAL A 14 -20.94 -6.07 -11.02
C VAL A 14 -20.97 -7.46 -10.37
N GLY A 15 -20.38 -8.47 -11.02
CA GLY A 15 -20.35 -9.83 -10.49
C GLY A 15 -19.58 -9.95 -9.18
N LEU A 16 -18.38 -9.36 -9.12
CA LEU A 16 -17.56 -9.38 -7.92
C LEU A 16 -18.20 -8.57 -6.78
N ILE A 17 -18.64 -7.33 -7.04
CA ILE A 17 -19.30 -6.48 -6.04
C ILE A 17 -20.56 -7.16 -5.49
N ALA A 18 -21.38 -7.78 -6.34
CA ALA A 18 -22.58 -8.49 -5.90
C ALA A 18 -22.24 -9.63 -4.92
N ILE A 19 -21.19 -10.42 -5.19
CA ILE A 19 -20.74 -11.48 -4.29
C ILE A 19 -20.22 -10.90 -2.97
N LEU A 20 -19.37 -9.87 -3.02
CA LEU A 20 -18.79 -9.26 -1.82
C LEU A 20 -19.86 -8.61 -0.94
N ILE A 21 -20.83 -7.92 -1.54
CA ILE A 21 -22.00 -7.36 -0.85
C ILE A 21 -22.83 -8.49 -0.24
N ALA A 22 -23.16 -9.53 -1.02
CA ALA A 22 -23.96 -10.66 -0.53
C ALA A 22 -23.30 -11.34 0.69
N ILE A 23 -21.98 -11.53 0.67
CA ILE A 23 -21.26 -12.09 1.82
C ILE A 23 -21.34 -11.15 3.02
N THR A 24 -21.15 -9.85 2.83
CA THR A 24 -21.20 -8.86 3.91
C THR A 24 -22.58 -8.83 4.58
N TYR A 25 -23.66 -8.79 3.78
CA TYR A 25 -25.03 -8.84 4.29
C TYR A 25 -25.45 -10.23 4.76
N GLY A 26 -24.79 -11.30 4.28
CA GLY A 26 -25.04 -12.68 4.72
C GLY A 26 -24.65 -12.91 6.18
N ILE A 27 -23.69 -12.15 6.71
CA ILE A 27 -23.27 -12.20 8.11
C ILE A 27 -24.31 -11.51 9.03
N GLN A 28 -25.13 -10.60 8.51
CA GLN A 28 -26.15 -9.91 9.30
C GLN A 28 -27.33 -10.84 9.62
N PRO A 29 -27.96 -10.71 10.79
CA PRO A 29 -29.13 -11.51 11.16
C PRO A 29 -30.31 -11.25 10.22
N TYR A 30 -31.11 -12.28 9.96
CA TYR A 30 -32.30 -12.19 9.10
C TYR A 30 -33.45 -13.05 9.62
N GLY A 31 -34.58 -12.41 9.92
CA GLY A 31 -35.75 -13.10 10.48
C GLY A 31 -35.41 -13.73 11.83
N THR A 32 -35.63 -15.04 11.95
CA THR A 32 -35.30 -15.84 13.15
C THR A 32 -33.93 -16.50 13.09
N HIS A 33 -33.16 -16.29 12.00
CA HIS A 33 -31.83 -16.85 11.85
C HIS A 33 -30.76 -15.87 12.33
N ALA A 34 -29.75 -16.40 13.02
CA ALA A 34 -28.58 -15.64 13.47
C ALA A 34 -27.79 -14.99 12.31
N MET A 35 -27.97 -15.49 11.08
CA MET A 35 -27.31 -15.00 9.87
C MET A 35 -28.28 -14.97 8.68
N GLY A 36 -27.96 -14.13 7.70
CA GLY A 36 -28.76 -13.78 6.54
C GLY A 36 -28.57 -14.66 5.31
N TRP A 37 -27.93 -15.83 5.45
CA TRP A 37 -27.69 -16.75 4.33
C TRP A 37 -28.96 -17.25 3.65
N THR A 38 -30.10 -17.25 4.35
CA THR A 38 -31.42 -17.59 3.78
C THR A 38 -32.17 -16.39 3.21
N ASN A 39 -31.63 -15.17 3.35
CA ASN A 39 -32.24 -13.96 2.81
C ASN A 39 -32.27 -14.04 1.27
N PRO A 40 -33.45 -13.92 0.64
CA PRO A 40 -33.56 -13.93 -0.82
C PRO A 40 -32.65 -12.90 -1.51
N TRP A 41 -32.40 -11.75 -0.89
CA TRP A 41 -31.47 -10.74 -1.41
C TRP A 41 -30.01 -11.20 -1.40
N VAL A 42 -29.57 -11.86 -0.33
CA VAL A 42 -28.22 -12.43 -0.22
C VAL A 42 -28.03 -13.55 -1.22
N LEU A 43 -29.01 -14.47 -1.32
CA LEU A 43 -28.98 -15.56 -2.29
C LEU A 43 -29.00 -15.04 -3.73
N THR A 44 -29.80 -14.02 -4.03
CA THR A 44 -29.83 -13.39 -5.35
C THR A 44 -28.50 -12.71 -5.68
N GLY A 45 -27.89 -12.01 -4.72
CA GLY A 45 -26.56 -11.41 -4.91
C GLY A 45 -25.46 -12.45 -5.13
N LEU A 46 -25.50 -13.57 -4.39
CA LEU A 46 -24.50 -14.63 -4.49
C LEU A 46 -24.65 -15.44 -5.78
N ILE A 47 -25.86 -15.96 -6.04
CA ILE A 47 -26.16 -16.74 -7.25
C ILE A 47 -26.06 -15.84 -8.49
N GLY A 48 -26.65 -14.65 -8.45
CA GLY A 48 -26.59 -13.66 -9.53
C GLY A 48 -25.17 -13.20 -9.81
N GLY A 49 -24.37 -12.93 -8.77
CA GLY A 49 -22.97 -12.57 -8.91
C GLY A 49 -22.14 -13.69 -9.55
N VAL A 50 -22.34 -14.95 -9.14
CA VAL A 50 -21.69 -16.12 -9.77
C VAL A 50 -22.11 -16.25 -11.24
N ILE A 51 -23.40 -16.08 -11.57
CA ILE A 51 -23.88 -16.11 -12.96
C ILE A 51 -23.24 -14.99 -13.78
N VAL A 52 -23.15 -13.77 -13.24
CA VAL A 52 -22.53 -12.63 -13.92
C VAL A 52 -21.02 -12.84 -14.10
N LEU A 53 -20.32 -13.41 -13.13
CA LEU A 53 -18.90 -13.79 -13.29
C LEU A 53 -18.71 -14.91 -14.32
N ALA A 54 -19.63 -15.88 -14.39
CA ALA A 54 -19.60 -16.90 -15.44
C ALA A 54 -19.84 -16.29 -16.83
N ALA A 55 -20.76 -15.32 -16.93
CA ALA A 55 -20.99 -14.55 -18.15
C ALA A 55 -19.78 -13.70 -18.52
N PHE A 56 -19.11 -13.07 -17.55
CA PHE A 56 -17.85 -12.35 -17.73
C PHE A 56 -16.79 -13.25 -18.38
N VAL A 57 -16.55 -14.46 -17.83
CA VAL A 57 -15.60 -15.41 -18.42
C VAL A 57 -15.96 -15.72 -19.88
N PHE A 58 -17.24 -15.88 -20.21
CA PHE A 58 -17.67 -16.11 -21.58
C PHE A 58 -17.49 -14.89 -22.50
N ILE A 59 -17.78 -13.69 -22.03
CA ILE A 59 -17.58 -12.44 -22.76
C ILE A 59 -16.09 -12.28 -23.08
N GLU A 60 -15.23 -12.52 -22.10
CA GLU A 60 -13.79 -12.37 -22.21
C GLU A 60 -13.16 -13.30 -23.26
N THR A 61 -13.75 -14.48 -23.48
CA THR A 61 -13.30 -15.38 -24.55
C THR A 61 -13.59 -14.88 -25.96
N LYS A 62 -14.45 -13.86 -26.11
CA LYS A 62 -14.92 -13.33 -27.41
C LYS A 62 -14.42 -11.93 -27.73
N VAL A 63 -13.87 -11.21 -26.76
CA VAL A 63 -13.40 -9.82 -26.93
C VAL A 63 -11.97 -9.81 -27.50
N ASP A 64 -11.70 -8.91 -28.44
CA ASP A 64 -10.40 -8.81 -29.13
C ASP A 64 -9.25 -8.27 -28.25
N SER A 65 -9.57 -7.53 -27.20
CA SER A 65 -8.61 -6.95 -26.23
C SER A 65 -9.13 -7.16 -24.81
N PRO A 66 -9.04 -8.38 -24.27
CA PRO A 66 -9.59 -8.72 -22.97
C PRO A 66 -8.84 -8.01 -21.83
N LEU A 67 -9.58 -7.62 -20.79
CA LEU A 67 -9.08 -7.22 -19.49
C LEU A 67 -8.26 -8.34 -18.80
N PHE A 68 -8.76 -9.57 -18.87
CA PHE A 68 -8.12 -10.78 -18.35
C PHE A 68 -7.73 -11.69 -19.52
N GLU A 69 -6.43 -11.78 -19.83
CA GLU A 69 -5.93 -12.73 -20.84
C GLU A 69 -6.13 -14.19 -20.34
N LEU A 70 -7.32 -14.76 -20.55
CA LEU A 70 -7.69 -16.11 -20.08
C LEU A 70 -6.78 -17.21 -20.65
N SER A 71 -6.10 -16.93 -21.76
CA SER A 71 -5.08 -17.81 -22.34
C SER A 71 -3.91 -18.07 -21.37
N LEU A 72 -3.64 -17.16 -20.43
CA LEU A 72 -2.59 -17.30 -19.42
C LEU A 72 -2.90 -18.45 -18.43
N PHE A 73 -4.18 -18.77 -18.19
CA PHE A 73 -4.59 -19.92 -17.38
C PHE A 73 -4.31 -21.28 -18.05
N LYS A 74 -3.85 -21.31 -19.31
CA LYS A 74 -3.29 -22.53 -19.89
C LYS A 74 -1.91 -22.86 -19.31
N ASN A 75 -1.21 -21.88 -18.75
CA ASN A 75 0.06 -22.09 -18.07
C ASN A 75 -0.18 -22.66 -16.66
N ARG A 76 0.32 -23.87 -16.41
CA ARG A 76 0.16 -24.56 -15.12
C ARG A 76 0.74 -23.75 -13.95
N SER A 77 1.90 -23.11 -14.11
CA SER A 77 2.50 -22.30 -13.04
C SER A 77 1.65 -21.08 -12.70
N PHE A 78 1.07 -20.43 -13.72
CA PHE A 78 0.14 -19.33 -13.51
C PHE A 78 -1.15 -19.79 -12.82
N THR A 79 -1.78 -20.85 -13.31
CA THR A 79 -3.07 -21.33 -12.76
C THR A 79 -2.95 -21.87 -11.35
N PHE A 80 -2.00 -22.77 -11.10
CA PHE A 80 -1.82 -23.37 -9.79
C PHE A 80 -1.21 -22.38 -8.79
N GLY A 81 -0.38 -21.43 -9.23
CA GLY A 81 0.16 -20.37 -8.37
C GLY A 81 -0.91 -19.36 -7.95
N ASN A 82 -1.83 -18.99 -8.86
CA ASN A 82 -2.99 -18.17 -8.50
C ASN A 82 -3.99 -18.94 -7.61
N LEU A 83 -4.22 -20.23 -7.86
CA LEU A 83 -5.07 -21.05 -7.00
C LEU A 83 -4.50 -21.20 -5.59
N ALA A 84 -3.18 -21.41 -5.47
CA ALA A 84 -2.49 -21.43 -4.20
C ALA A 84 -2.57 -20.06 -3.50
N ASN A 85 -2.41 -18.96 -4.26
CA ASN A 85 -2.55 -17.60 -3.71
C ASN A 85 -3.97 -17.36 -3.20
N LEU A 86 -5.00 -17.72 -3.97
CA LEU A 86 -6.39 -17.61 -3.55
C LEU A 86 -6.65 -18.39 -2.25
N ALA A 87 -6.21 -19.65 -2.20
CA ALA A 87 -6.39 -20.51 -1.02
C ALA A 87 -5.63 -19.96 0.21
N GLY A 88 -4.39 -19.53 0.04
CA GLY A 88 -3.60 -18.89 1.09
C GLY A 88 -4.20 -17.56 1.57
N SER A 89 -4.71 -16.74 0.65
CA SER A 89 -5.39 -15.48 0.97
C SER A 89 -6.71 -15.72 1.71
N ILE A 90 -7.48 -16.73 1.31
CA ILE A 90 -8.69 -17.15 2.04
C ILE A 90 -8.34 -17.66 3.45
N GLY A 91 -7.21 -18.34 3.64
CA GLY A 91 -6.75 -18.74 4.97
C GLY A 91 -6.28 -17.56 5.83
N ARG A 92 -5.64 -16.55 5.21
CA ARG A 92 -5.01 -15.42 5.91
C ARG A 92 -5.97 -14.29 6.27
N GLY A 93 -6.91 -13.93 5.40
CA GLY A 93 -7.70 -12.69 5.55
C GLY A 93 -8.46 -12.60 6.87
N GLY A 94 -9.13 -13.67 7.28
CA GLY A 94 -9.88 -13.73 8.53
C GLY A 94 -9.01 -14.04 9.76
N LEU A 95 -7.83 -14.66 9.59
CA LEU A 95 -6.90 -14.92 10.70
C LEU A 95 -6.55 -13.62 11.42
N GLN A 96 -6.24 -12.55 10.68
CA GLN A 96 -5.83 -11.27 11.28
C GLN A 96 -6.94 -10.70 12.17
N PHE A 97 -8.18 -10.68 11.71
CA PHE A 97 -9.31 -10.21 12.51
C PHE A 97 -9.58 -11.09 13.72
N ILE A 98 -9.54 -12.42 13.57
CA ILE A 98 -9.78 -13.35 14.68
C ILE A 98 -8.72 -13.18 15.77
N LEU A 99 -7.44 -13.10 15.41
CA LEU A 99 -6.37 -12.91 16.40
C LEU A 99 -6.51 -11.58 17.13
N ILE A 100 -6.90 -10.52 16.43
CA ILE A 100 -7.17 -9.21 17.03
C ILE A 100 -8.35 -9.32 18.01
N ILE A 101 -9.47 -9.92 17.60
CA ILE A 101 -10.65 -10.11 18.45
C ILE A 101 -10.32 -10.96 19.68
N TRP A 102 -9.56 -12.04 19.51
CA TRP A 102 -9.17 -12.91 20.62
C TRP A 102 -8.29 -12.18 21.64
N LEU A 103 -7.30 -11.41 21.17
CA LEU A 103 -6.46 -10.58 22.03
C LEU A 103 -7.25 -9.46 22.71
N GLN A 104 -8.00 -8.66 21.95
CA GLN A 104 -8.69 -7.48 22.46
C GLN A 104 -9.90 -7.80 23.33
N GLY A 105 -10.68 -8.81 22.94
CA GLY A 105 -11.95 -9.12 23.58
C GLY A 105 -11.85 -10.10 24.75
N ILE A 106 -10.80 -10.91 24.82
CA ILE A 106 -10.66 -11.93 25.87
C ILE A 106 -9.34 -11.84 26.60
N TRP A 107 -8.22 -12.04 25.90
CA TRP A 107 -6.93 -12.25 26.56
C TRP A 107 -6.42 -10.99 27.28
N LEU A 108 -6.39 -9.82 26.61
CA LEU A 108 -5.88 -8.58 27.20
C LEU A 108 -6.70 -8.09 28.40
N PRO A 109 -8.05 -8.04 28.35
CA PRO A 109 -8.84 -7.67 29.51
C PRO A 109 -8.63 -8.61 30.71
N GLN A 110 -8.54 -9.93 30.49
CA GLN A 110 -8.23 -10.90 31.56
C GLN A 110 -6.85 -10.68 32.19
N HIS A 111 -5.91 -10.08 31.44
CA HIS A 111 -4.58 -9.73 31.92
C HIS A 111 -4.48 -8.29 32.45
N GLY A 112 -5.62 -7.62 32.68
CA GLY A 112 -5.68 -6.31 33.36
C GLY A 112 -5.52 -5.10 32.44
N TYR A 113 -5.66 -5.27 31.12
CA TYR A 113 -5.67 -4.15 30.19
C TYR A 113 -7.09 -3.60 30.00
N ASP A 114 -7.25 -2.28 30.14
CA ASP A 114 -8.51 -1.61 29.83
C ASP A 114 -8.88 -1.74 28.34
N TYR A 115 -10.16 -1.91 28.03
CA TYR A 115 -10.69 -2.02 26.66
C TYR A 115 -10.25 -0.87 25.74
N SER A 116 -10.04 0.34 26.26
CA SER A 116 -9.57 1.49 25.46
C SER A 116 -8.11 1.37 24.99
N ARG A 117 -7.30 0.57 25.67
CA ARG A 117 -5.87 0.36 25.36
C ARG A 117 -5.62 -0.98 24.67
N THR A 118 -6.57 -1.91 24.72
CA THR A 118 -6.40 -3.23 24.08
C THR A 118 -6.07 -3.14 22.59
N PRO A 119 -6.54 -2.16 21.78
CA PRO A 119 -6.18 -2.10 20.37
C PRO A 119 -4.70 -1.88 20.11
N LEU A 120 -4.08 -0.96 20.85
CA LEU A 120 -2.65 -0.69 20.76
C LEU A 120 -1.84 -1.94 21.14
N TRP A 121 -2.19 -2.56 22.27
CA TRP A 121 -1.47 -3.73 22.77
C TRP A 121 -1.66 -4.95 21.88
N ALA A 122 -2.85 -5.19 21.33
CA ALA A 122 -3.08 -6.27 20.38
C ALA A 122 -2.16 -6.12 19.15
N GLY A 123 -2.00 -4.91 18.63
CA GLY A 123 -1.03 -4.62 17.56
C GLY A 123 0.41 -4.96 17.97
N ILE A 124 0.84 -4.57 19.17
CA ILE A 124 2.18 -4.89 19.71
C ILE A 124 2.38 -6.41 19.83
N TYR A 125 1.39 -7.13 20.35
CA TYR A 125 1.45 -8.57 20.55
C TYR A 125 1.39 -9.38 19.23
N MET A 126 1.03 -8.74 18.12
CA MET A 126 1.09 -9.34 16.77
C MET A 126 2.43 -9.14 16.06
N ILE A 127 3.35 -8.32 16.59
CA ILE A 127 4.67 -8.06 15.99
C ILE A 127 5.45 -9.34 15.63
N PRO A 128 5.47 -10.43 16.45
CA PRO A 128 6.20 -11.65 16.10
C PRO A 128 5.81 -12.24 14.74
N MET A 129 4.53 -12.13 14.35
CA MET A 129 4.05 -12.57 13.02
C MET A 129 4.72 -11.78 11.90
N THR A 130 4.76 -10.45 12.03
CA THR A 130 5.41 -9.56 11.06
C THR A 130 6.91 -9.81 10.98
N ILE A 131 7.58 -10.03 12.11
CA ILE A 131 9.01 -10.37 12.15
C ILE A 131 9.27 -11.68 11.39
N GLY A 132 8.46 -12.72 11.65
CA GLY A 132 8.60 -14.01 10.99
C GLY A 132 8.45 -13.89 9.47
N PHE A 133 7.46 -13.11 9.03
CA PHE A 133 7.25 -12.81 7.61
C PHE A 133 8.41 -12.02 7.01
N LEU A 134 8.84 -10.95 7.68
CA LEU A 134 9.92 -10.06 7.23
C LEU A 134 11.25 -10.80 7.04
N ILE A 135 11.57 -11.73 7.94
CA ILE A 135 12.77 -12.56 7.83
C ILE A 135 12.60 -13.58 6.70
N SER A 136 11.45 -14.27 6.67
CA SER A 136 11.28 -15.40 5.77
C SER A 136 11.07 -14.99 4.31
N ALA A 137 10.43 -13.85 4.02
CA ALA A 137 10.11 -13.48 2.65
C ALA A 137 11.38 -13.30 1.78
N PRO A 138 12.35 -12.42 2.11
CA PRO A 138 13.56 -12.24 1.31
C PRO A 138 14.47 -13.48 1.30
N VAL A 139 14.58 -14.17 2.45
CA VAL A 139 15.37 -15.41 2.56
C VAL A 139 14.81 -16.47 1.63
N SER A 140 13.49 -16.64 1.60
CA SER A 140 12.84 -17.62 0.74
C SER A 140 12.95 -17.26 -0.74
N GLY A 141 12.84 -15.98 -1.12
CA GLY A 141 13.07 -15.52 -2.49
C GLY A 141 14.46 -15.93 -2.98
N ALA A 142 15.50 -15.49 -2.26
CA ALA A 142 16.90 -15.77 -2.61
C ALA A 142 17.26 -17.28 -2.61
N LEU A 143 16.69 -18.08 -1.70
CA LEU A 143 16.93 -19.53 -1.67
C LEU A 143 16.14 -20.27 -2.74
N SER A 144 14.92 -19.81 -3.05
CA SER A 144 14.05 -20.41 -4.06
C SER A 144 14.63 -20.30 -5.47
N ASP A 145 15.37 -19.24 -5.76
CA ASP A 145 16.09 -19.07 -7.03
C ASP A 145 17.12 -20.18 -7.29
N LYS A 146 17.72 -20.72 -6.21
CA LYS A 146 18.76 -21.76 -6.29
C LYS A 146 18.18 -23.17 -6.22
N LEU A 147 17.22 -23.38 -5.32
CA LEU A 147 16.71 -24.70 -4.92
C LEU A 147 15.35 -25.05 -5.57
N GLY A 148 14.74 -24.09 -6.26
CA GLY A 148 13.44 -24.23 -6.93
C GLY A 148 12.26 -23.83 -6.04
N THR A 149 11.33 -23.08 -6.61
CA THR A 149 10.20 -22.42 -5.93
C THR A 149 9.22 -23.38 -5.26
N LYS A 150 8.90 -24.49 -5.93
CA LYS A 150 7.85 -25.44 -5.52
C LYS A 150 7.96 -25.95 -4.07
N TRP A 151 9.18 -26.24 -3.61
CA TRP A 151 9.39 -26.76 -2.26
C TRP A 151 9.16 -25.68 -1.20
N PHE A 152 9.57 -24.44 -1.47
CA PHE A 152 9.36 -23.32 -0.54
C PHE A 152 7.88 -22.96 -0.41
N THR A 153 7.16 -22.89 -1.53
CA THR A 153 5.72 -22.59 -1.52
C THR A 153 4.91 -23.66 -0.81
N THR A 154 5.19 -24.93 -1.10
CA THR A 154 4.50 -26.06 -0.46
C THR A 154 4.81 -26.15 1.03
N MET A 155 6.09 -26.02 1.42
CA MET A 155 6.50 -26.06 2.83
C MET A 155 5.94 -24.86 3.61
N GLY A 156 5.96 -23.67 3.01
CA GLY A 156 5.35 -22.48 3.60
C GLY A 156 3.88 -22.70 3.95
N MET A 157 3.09 -23.21 3.00
CA MET A 157 1.67 -23.52 3.24
C MET A 157 1.43 -24.62 4.27
N LEU A 158 2.28 -25.65 4.31
CA LEU A 158 2.17 -26.71 5.33
C LEU A 158 2.59 -26.23 6.72
N ILE A 159 3.60 -25.37 6.83
CA ILE A 159 3.98 -24.71 8.09
C ILE A 159 2.81 -23.85 8.58
N THR A 160 2.24 -23.02 7.71
CA THR A 160 1.06 -22.20 8.06
C THR A 160 -0.12 -23.08 8.48
N ALA A 161 -0.42 -24.18 7.77
CA ALA A 161 -1.46 -25.14 8.18
C ALA A 161 -1.18 -25.74 9.58
N GLY A 162 0.07 -26.10 9.86
CA GLY A 162 0.50 -26.59 11.17
C GLY A 162 0.29 -25.57 12.28
N THR A 163 0.51 -24.28 12.00
CA THR A 163 0.24 -23.21 12.99
C THR A 163 -1.25 -23.03 13.28
N PHE A 164 -2.13 -23.19 12.29
CA PHE A 164 -3.57 -23.23 12.56
C PHE A 164 -3.96 -24.42 13.45
N GLY A 165 -3.34 -25.59 13.22
CA GLY A 165 -3.49 -26.74 14.12
C GLY A 165 -3.04 -26.45 15.55
N ALA A 166 -1.91 -25.74 15.71
CA ALA A 166 -1.41 -25.31 17.01
C ALA A 166 -2.34 -24.28 17.68
N LEU A 167 -2.94 -23.36 16.92
CA LEU A 167 -3.92 -22.39 17.43
C LEU A 167 -5.23 -23.07 17.86
N ILE A 168 -5.68 -24.13 17.18
CA ILE A 168 -6.85 -24.92 17.59
C ILE A 168 -6.60 -25.62 18.94
N ALA A 169 -5.39 -26.15 19.15
CA ALA A 169 -5.04 -26.84 20.40
C ALA A 169 -4.75 -25.87 21.57
N MET A 170 -4.70 -24.56 21.31
CA MET A 170 -4.32 -23.56 22.31
C MET A 170 -5.53 -23.18 23.18
N PRO A 171 -5.39 -23.16 24.52
CA PRO A 171 -6.45 -22.69 25.39
C PRO A 171 -6.72 -21.20 25.16
N VAL A 172 -7.96 -20.77 25.38
CA VAL A 172 -8.39 -19.37 25.18
C VAL A 172 -7.58 -18.40 26.04
N ASN A 173 -7.24 -18.81 27.28
CA ASN A 173 -6.28 -18.12 28.12
C ASN A 173 -4.93 -18.85 28.04
N PHE A 174 -3.97 -18.27 27.32
CA PHE A 174 -2.69 -18.88 26.99
C PHE A 174 -1.49 -18.10 27.53
N THR A 175 -0.34 -18.77 27.57
CA THR A 175 0.95 -18.11 27.82
C THR A 175 1.43 -17.38 26.57
N TYR A 176 1.67 -16.07 26.69
CA TYR A 176 2.05 -15.22 25.56
C TYR A 176 3.22 -15.77 24.74
N TRP A 177 4.29 -16.29 25.37
CA TRP A 177 5.46 -16.77 24.65
C TRP A 177 5.18 -17.94 23.69
N VAL A 178 4.23 -18.81 24.05
CA VAL A 178 3.81 -19.91 23.17
C VAL A 178 3.04 -19.34 21.98
N PHE A 179 2.13 -18.41 22.24
CA PHE A 179 1.38 -17.71 21.19
C PHE A 179 2.30 -16.92 20.25
N ALA A 180 3.25 -16.15 20.78
CA ALA A 180 4.24 -15.40 20.03
C ALA A 180 5.09 -16.31 19.13
N LEU A 181 5.49 -17.49 19.63
CA LEU A 181 6.22 -18.48 18.84
C LEU A 181 5.36 -19.04 17.70
N VAL A 182 4.09 -19.37 17.96
CA VAL A 182 3.16 -19.83 16.92
C VAL A 182 2.93 -18.75 15.86
N LEU A 183 2.77 -17.49 16.27
CA LEU A 183 2.66 -16.35 15.35
C LEU A 183 3.93 -16.15 14.53
N LEU A 184 5.10 -16.24 15.16
CA LEU A 184 6.40 -16.16 14.46
C LEU A 184 6.50 -17.26 13.39
N ILE A 185 6.18 -18.51 13.74
CA ILE A 185 6.20 -19.63 12.80
C ILE A 185 5.16 -19.45 11.70
N ASN A 186 3.99 -18.90 12.02
CA ASN A 186 2.94 -18.60 11.04
C ASN A 186 3.44 -17.56 10.02
N GLY A 187 4.02 -16.46 10.51
CA GLY A 187 4.67 -15.44 9.70
C GLY A 187 5.76 -16.01 8.79
N ILE A 188 6.61 -16.89 9.33
CA ILE A 188 7.63 -17.61 8.57
C ILE A 188 6.98 -18.44 7.45
N GLY A 189 5.99 -19.28 7.76
CA GLY A 189 5.29 -20.10 6.76
C GLY A 189 4.68 -19.26 5.63
N MET A 190 4.06 -18.13 5.98
CA MET A 190 3.50 -17.20 4.99
C MET A 190 4.58 -16.54 4.13
N GLY A 191 5.70 -16.12 4.73
CA GLY A 191 6.82 -15.51 4.00
C GLY A 191 7.47 -16.49 3.02
N LEU A 192 7.68 -17.75 3.45
CA LEU A 192 8.15 -18.87 2.64
C LEU A 192 7.27 -19.15 1.41
N PHE A 193 5.97 -18.83 1.50
CA PHE A 193 5.03 -18.99 0.40
C PHE A 193 4.96 -17.75 -0.50
N ALA A 194 4.84 -16.55 0.08
CA ALA A 194 4.44 -15.34 -0.64
C ALA A 194 5.44 -14.90 -1.72
N SER A 195 6.72 -14.71 -1.37
CA SER A 195 7.75 -14.24 -2.32
C SER A 195 7.99 -15.26 -3.44
N PRO A 196 8.26 -16.56 -3.14
CA PRO A 196 8.49 -17.54 -4.18
C PRO A 196 7.27 -17.75 -5.09
N ASN A 197 6.05 -17.80 -4.54
CA ASN A 197 4.84 -17.96 -5.36
C ASN A 197 4.64 -16.80 -6.34
N ARG A 198 4.84 -15.56 -5.88
CA ARG A 198 4.76 -14.36 -6.73
C ARG A 198 5.80 -14.40 -7.84
N ALA A 199 7.05 -14.71 -7.50
CA ALA A 199 8.14 -14.83 -8.47
C ALA A 199 7.84 -15.92 -9.53
N GLU A 200 7.31 -17.08 -9.13
CA GLU A 200 6.96 -18.14 -10.06
C GLU A 200 5.82 -17.76 -11.01
N VAL A 201 4.75 -17.14 -10.49
CA VAL A 201 3.63 -16.68 -11.33
C VAL A 201 4.10 -15.62 -12.32
N MET A 202 4.90 -14.63 -11.89
CA MET A 202 5.39 -13.55 -12.77
C MET A 202 6.43 -14.02 -13.79
N ASN A 203 7.31 -14.94 -13.40
CA ASN A 203 8.30 -15.53 -14.31
C ASN A 203 7.68 -16.48 -15.34
N SER A 204 6.47 -16.98 -15.07
CA SER A 204 5.71 -17.81 -16.01
C SER A 204 5.04 -17.01 -17.13
N LEU A 205 4.99 -15.68 -17.01
CA LEU A 205 4.32 -14.79 -17.96
C LEU A 205 5.29 -14.16 -18.98
N PRO A 206 4.84 -13.97 -20.24
CA PRO A 206 5.55 -13.13 -21.22
C PRO A 206 5.75 -11.71 -20.69
N ILE A 207 6.88 -11.07 -21.03
CA ILE A 207 7.22 -9.71 -20.56
C ILE A 207 6.10 -8.69 -20.89
N THR A 208 5.47 -8.83 -22.06
CA THR A 208 4.37 -7.97 -22.52
C THR A 208 3.08 -8.11 -21.72
N SER A 209 2.88 -9.24 -21.02
CA SER A 209 1.66 -9.53 -20.27
C SER A 209 1.86 -9.47 -18.75
N ARG A 210 3.09 -9.22 -18.25
CA ARG A 210 3.40 -9.16 -16.80
C ARG A 210 2.56 -8.13 -16.05
N GLY A 211 2.31 -6.96 -16.64
CA GLY A 211 1.45 -5.94 -16.02
C GLY A 211 0.02 -6.42 -15.80
N SER A 212 -0.59 -7.02 -16.83
CA SER A 212 -1.94 -7.60 -16.73
C SER A 212 -2.00 -8.76 -15.72
N GLY A 213 -1.01 -9.66 -15.74
CA GLY A 213 -0.96 -10.79 -14.82
C GLY A 213 -0.72 -10.41 -13.37
N ALA A 214 0.08 -9.37 -13.12
CA ALA A 214 0.24 -8.79 -11.78
C ALA A 214 -1.09 -8.21 -11.28
N GLY A 215 -1.79 -7.43 -12.13
CA GLY A 215 -3.11 -6.89 -11.81
C GLY A 215 -4.15 -7.97 -11.50
N MET A 216 -4.18 -9.06 -12.29
CA MET A 216 -5.03 -10.22 -12.02
C MET A 216 -4.73 -10.86 -10.67
N MET A 217 -3.45 -11.10 -10.38
CA MET A 217 -3.01 -11.75 -9.14
C MET A 217 -3.41 -10.93 -7.91
N THR A 218 -3.20 -9.61 -7.94
CA THR A 218 -3.64 -8.69 -6.87
C THR A 218 -5.16 -8.69 -6.73
N THR A 219 -5.89 -8.72 -7.84
CA THR A 219 -7.36 -8.75 -7.82
C THR A 219 -7.89 -10.03 -7.15
N PHE A 220 -7.33 -11.20 -7.49
CA PHE A 220 -7.69 -12.47 -6.84
C PHE A 220 -7.35 -12.45 -5.35
N GLN A 221 -6.20 -11.92 -4.98
CA GLN A 221 -5.76 -11.82 -3.58
C GLN A 221 -6.69 -10.92 -2.75
N ASN A 222 -7.02 -9.73 -3.24
CA ASN A 222 -7.93 -8.82 -2.56
C ASN A 222 -9.35 -9.37 -2.47
N ALA A 223 -9.87 -9.97 -3.55
CA ALA A 223 -11.16 -10.64 -3.54
C ALA A 223 -11.19 -11.81 -2.54
N ALA A 224 -10.14 -12.62 -2.51
CA ALA A 224 -9.98 -13.72 -1.57
C ALA A 224 -9.91 -13.26 -0.11
N MET A 225 -9.23 -12.14 0.17
CA MET A 225 -9.18 -11.56 1.52
C MET A 225 -10.56 -11.08 1.98
N VAL A 226 -11.33 -10.40 1.14
CA VAL A 226 -12.69 -9.95 1.52
C VAL A 226 -13.62 -11.16 1.72
N LEU A 227 -13.55 -12.15 0.83
CA LEU A 227 -14.27 -13.42 0.98
C LEU A 227 -13.89 -14.13 2.29
N SER A 228 -12.60 -14.17 2.62
CA SER A 228 -12.07 -14.76 3.85
C SER A 228 -12.74 -14.18 5.08
N ILE A 229 -12.78 -12.84 5.18
CA ILE A 229 -13.35 -12.13 6.32
C ILE A 229 -14.79 -12.59 6.55
N GLY A 230 -15.62 -12.63 5.50
CA GLY A 230 -17.01 -13.02 5.65
C GLY A 230 -17.22 -14.50 6.00
N LEU A 231 -16.42 -15.39 5.43
CA LEU A 231 -16.45 -16.82 5.79
C LEU A 231 -16.03 -17.03 7.25
N PHE A 232 -14.96 -16.37 7.69
CA PHE A 232 -14.45 -16.49 9.05
C PHE A 232 -15.43 -15.93 10.09
N PHE A 233 -16.01 -14.75 9.84
CA PHE A 233 -17.05 -14.21 10.71
C PHE A 233 -18.27 -15.14 10.76
N SER A 234 -18.68 -15.71 9.63
CA SER A 234 -19.80 -16.64 9.61
C SER A 234 -19.53 -17.91 10.41
N LEU A 235 -18.33 -18.49 10.27
CA LEU A 235 -17.92 -19.65 11.06
C LEU A 235 -17.82 -19.31 12.55
N MET A 236 -17.32 -18.13 12.89
CA MET A 236 -17.25 -17.63 14.26
C MET A 236 -18.65 -17.48 14.87
N ILE A 237 -19.56 -16.78 14.18
CA ILE A 237 -20.95 -16.57 14.65
C ILE A 237 -21.70 -17.90 14.72
N ALA A 238 -21.46 -18.83 13.79
CA ALA A 238 -22.04 -20.17 13.86
C ALA A 238 -21.60 -20.88 15.14
N GLY A 239 -20.30 -20.83 15.48
CA GLY A 239 -19.78 -21.45 16.69
C GLY A 239 -20.22 -20.77 17.98
N LEU A 240 -20.30 -19.43 18.01
CA LEU A 240 -20.78 -18.72 19.20
C LEU A 240 -22.29 -18.87 19.42
N SER A 241 -23.09 -18.89 18.35
CA SER A 241 -24.56 -18.84 18.47
C SER A 241 -25.17 -20.10 19.11
N THR A 242 -24.40 -21.19 19.24
CA THR A 242 -24.86 -22.42 19.91
C THR A 242 -24.87 -22.31 21.43
N HIS A 243 -23.90 -21.62 22.04
CA HIS A 243 -23.70 -21.61 23.49
C HIS A 243 -23.70 -20.21 24.11
N LEU A 244 -23.48 -19.16 23.31
CA LEU A 244 -23.41 -17.78 23.81
C LEU A 244 -24.72 -17.29 24.46
N PRO A 245 -25.93 -17.53 23.89
CA PRO A 245 -27.17 -17.06 24.52
C PRO A 245 -27.37 -17.66 25.91
N ASP A 246 -27.12 -18.97 26.07
CA ASP A 246 -27.25 -19.66 27.36
C ASP A 246 -26.21 -19.19 28.38
N ALA A 247 -24.96 -18.98 27.94
CA ALA A 247 -23.91 -18.40 28.77
C ALA A 247 -24.29 -16.98 29.23
N MET A 248 -24.73 -16.12 28.31
CA MET A 248 -25.19 -14.76 28.63
C MET A 248 -26.35 -14.78 29.61
N TYR A 249 -27.39 -15.57 29.35
CA TYR A 249 -28.56 -15.64 30.22
C TYR A 249 -28.20 -16.12 31.62
N SER A 250 -27.48 -17.24 31.73
CA SER A 250 -27.09 -17.82 33.02
C SER A 250 -26.12 -16.92 33.80
N GLY A 251 -25.13 -16.33 33.14
CA GLY A 251 -24.16 -15.43 33.76
C GLY A 251 -24.78 -14.13 34.26
N LEU A 252 -25.68 -13.52 33.49
CA LEU A 252 -26.35 -12.28 33.87
C LEU A 252 -27.34 -12.50 35.02
N THR A 253 -28.16 -13.56 34.95
CA THR A 253 -29.14 -13.88 36.00
C THR A 253 -28.46 -14.26 37.31
N ALA A 254 -27.35 -15.00 37.27
CA ALA A 254 -26.55 -15.34 38.44
C ALA A 254 -25.97 -14.11 39.17
N ASN A 255 -25.80 -12.99 38.46
CA ASN A 255 -25.28 -11.73 39.00
C ASN A 255 -26.38 -10.70 39.33
N GLY A 256 -27.64 -11.15 39.41
CA GLY A 256 -28.77 -10.35 39.87
C GLY A 256 -29.55 -9.65 38.76
N MET A 257 -29.20 -9.85 37.48
CA MET A 257 -29.95 -9.27 36.37
C MET A 257 -31.37 -9.86 36.28
N PRO A 258 -32.43 -9.03 36.12
CA PRO A 258 -33.78 -9.54 35.93
C PRO A 258 -33.87 -10.45 34.70
N ALA A 259 -34.58 -11.59 34.82
CA ALA A 259 -34.71 -12.57 33.75
C ALA A 259 -35.17 -11.98 32.39
N PRO A 260 -36.14 -11.03 32.33
CA PRO A 260 -36.52 -10.42 31.06
C PRO A 260 -35.42 -9.57 30.42
N ALA A 261 -34.58 -8.91 31.23
CA ALA A 261 -33.47 -8.11 30.74
C ALA A 261 -32.31 -9.01 30.28
N ALA A 262 -32.00 -10.06 31.04
CA ALA A 262 -30.99 -11.05 30.69
C ALA A 262 -31.36 -11.80 29.39
N ASP A 263 -32.63 -12.16 29.22
CA ASP A 263 -33.16 -12.79 28.00
C ASP A 263 -33.05 -11.87 26.78
N GLY A 264 -33.41 -10.60 26.95
CA GLY A 264 -33.27 -9.59 25.90
C GLY A 264 -31.80 -9.39 25.48
N ILE A 265 -30.86 -9.41 26.42
CA ILE A 265 -29.43 -9.28 26.14
C ILE A 265 -28.84 -10.54 25.51
N ALA A 266 -29.23 -11.73 25.98
CA ALA A 266 -28.76 -13.01 25.48
C ALA A 266 -29.10 -13.24 24.00
N HIS A 267 -30.21 -12.67 23.52
CA HIS A 267 -30.65 -12.78 22.13
C HIS A 267 -30.15 -11.66 21.21
N ILE A 268 -29.30 -10.75 21.71
CA ILE A 268 -28.68 -9.74 20.86
C ILE A 268 -27.76 -10.42 19.85
N PRO A 269 -27.77 -9.97 18.58
CA PRO A 269 -26.93 -10.57 17.55
C PRO A 269 -25.48 -10.67 18.01
N THR A 270 -24.93 -11.89 17.98
CA THR A 270 -23.56 -12.23 18.36
C THR A 270 -22.53 -11.31 17.69
N VAL A 271 -22.81 -10.87 16.46
CA VAL A 271 -22.02 -9.89 15.72
C VAL A 271 -21.80 -8.62 16.53
N GLY A 272 -22.86 -8.01 17.07
CA GLY A 272 -22.75 -6.75 17.83
C GLY A 272 -21.89 -6.91 19.09
N ILE A 273 -22.03 -8.05 19.77
CA ILE A 273 -21.27 -8.37 20.98
C ILE A 273 -19.77 -8.55 20.67
N LEU A 274 -19.44 -9.27 19.59
CA LEU A 274 -18.06 -9.46 19.14
C LEU A 274 -17.40 -8.14 18.72
N PHE A 275 -18.13 -7.27 18.02
CA PHE A 275 -17.58 -5.99 17.54
C PHE A 275 -17.45 -4.93 18.62
N ALA A 276 -18.30 -4.93 19.66
CA ALA A 276 -18.15 -3.99 20.77
C ALA A 276 -16.78 -4.14 21.46
N ALA A 277 -16.35 -5.39 21.68
CA ALA A 277 -15.05 -5.70 22.27
C ALA A 277 -13.88 -5.31 21.33
N PHE A 278 -14.06 -5.49 20.02
CA PHE A 278 -13.09 -5.10 19.00
C PHE A 278 -12.90 -3.57 18.91
N LEU A 279 -13.97 -2.80 19.12
CA LEU A 279 -13.92 -1.33 19.10
C LEU A 279 -13.36 -0.72 20.39
N GLY A 280 -12.94 -1.54 21.35
CA GLY A 280 -12.39 -1.07 22.63
C GLY A 280 -13.46 -0.54 23.60
N TYR A 281 -14.73 -0.88 23.36
CA TYR A 281 -15.83 -0.59 24.28
C TYR A 281 -16.09 -1.77 25.21
N ASN A 282 -16.67 -1.48 26.38
CA ASN A 282 -17.13 -2.52 27.28
C ASN A 282 -18.48 -3.08 26.75
N PRO A 283 -18.55 -4.35 26.32
CA PRO A 283 -19.74 -4.86 25.63
C PRO A 283 -20.97 -4.91 26.53
N ILE A 284 -20.81 -5.28 27.80
CA ILE A 284 -21.91 -5.34 28.76
C ILE A 284 -22.43 -3.93 29.07
N ARG A 285 -21.54 -2.94 29.18
CA ARG A 285 -21.96 -1.55 29.43
C ARG A 285 -22.78 -1.00 28.26
N GLU A 286 -22.37 -1.29 27.03
CA GLU A 286 -23.04 -0.83 25.82
C GLU A 286 -24.41 -1.49 25.65
N VAL A 287 -24.45 -2.79 25.89
CA VAL A 287 -25.63 -3.61 25.63
C VAL A 287 -26.65 -3.57 26.78
N ALA A 288 -26.20 -3.51 28.03
CA ALA A 288 -27.07 -3.58 29.21
C ALA A 288 -27.46 -2.21 29.78
N GLY A 289 -27.07 -1.10 29.15
CA GLY A 289 -27.09 0.28 29.70
C GLY A 289 -28.23 0.62 30.69
N GLN A 290 -29.49 0.48 30.29
CA GLN A 290 -30.64 0.76 31.18
C GLN A 290 -30.92 -0.35 32.21
N ALA A 291 -30.67 -1.61 31.85
CA ALA A 291 -30.87 -2.76 32.73
C ALA A 291 -29.90 -2.75 33.94
N LEU A 292 -28.76 -2.07 33.82
CA LEU A 292 -27.80 -1.91 34.91
C LEU A 292 -28.27 -0.95 36.01
N GLN A 293 -29.20 -0.02 35.71
CA GLN A 293 -29.61 1.03 36.67
C GLN A 293 -30.39 0.49 37.87
N GLY A 294 -31.00 -0.70 37.76
CA GLY A 294 -31.77 -1.34 38.83
C GLY A 294 -30.96 -2.28 39.73
N LEU A 295 -29.64 -2.44 39.47
CA LEU A 295 -28.79 -3.39 40.17
C LEU A 295 -27.98 -2.74 41.31
N PRO A 296 -27.60 -3.50 42.35
CA PRO A 296 -26.62 -3.06 43.33
C PRO A 296 -25.32 -2.65 42.64
N GLN A 297 -24.67 -1.57 43.11
CA GLN A 297 -23.43 -1.06 42.52
C GLN A 297 -22.33 -2.14 42.43
N THR A 298 -22.24 -3.03 43.42
CA THR A 298 -21.30 -4.16 43.42
C THR A 298 -21.54 -5.14 42.26
N SER A 299 -22.79 -5.37 41.88
CA SER A 299 -23.14 -6.21 40.73
C SER A 299 -22.81 -5.50 39.42
N VAL A 300 -23.08 -4.19 39.34
CA VAL A 300 -22.73 -3.38 38.17
C VAL A 300 -21.22 -3.36 37.94
N ASP A 301 -20.43 -3.15 39.00
CA ASP A 301 -18.97 -3.13 38.95
C ASP A 301 -18.40 -4.51 38.55
N HIS A 302 -19.02 -5.60 39.00
CA HIS A 302 -18.64 -6.95 38.59
C HIS A 302 -18.98 -7.25 37.12
N LEU A 303 -20.22 -6.96 36.70
CA LEU A 303 -20.73 -7.18 35.34
C LEU A 303 -19.99 -6.35 34.29
N THR A 304 -19.62 -5.12 34.63
CA THR A 304 -18.86 -4.21 33.78
C THR A 304 -17.35 -4.32 34.01
N GLY A 305 -16.90 -5.22 34.88
CA GLY A 305 -15.48 -5.47 35.13
C GLY A 305 -14.78 -6.13 33.95
N LEU A 306 -13.43 -6.07 33.96
CA LEU A 306 -12.58 -6.64 32.90
C LEU A 306 -12.61 -8.18 32.83
N ASN A 307 -13.13 -8.86 33.86
CA ASN A 307 -13.07 -10.33 33.95
C ASN A 307 -14.37 -11.03 33.55
N PHE A 308 -15.53 -10.42 33.83
CA PHE A 308 -16.84 -11.07 33.68
C PHE A 308 -17.12 -11.43 32.22
N PHE A 309 -17.12 -10.44 31.34
CA PHE A 309 -17.45 -10.64 29.93
C PHE A 309 -16.47 -11.61 29.23
N PRO A 310 -15.13 -11.46 29.34
CA PRO A 310 -14.19 -12.40 28.74
C PRO A 310 -14.36 -13.84 29.20
N HIS A 311 -14.60 -14.08 30.50
CA HIS A 311 -14.87 -15.43 30.99
C HIS A 311 -16.15 -16.01 30.39
N LEU A 312 -17.19 -15.18 30.31
CA LEU A 312 -18.50 -15.60 29.82
C LEU A 312 -18.48 -16.03 28.35
N ILE A 313 -17.67 -15.37 27.52
CA ILE A 313 -17.56 -15.68 26.09
C ILE A 313 -16.46 -16.68 25.76
N SER A 314 -15.60 -17.06 26.71
CA SER A 314 -14.41 -17.88 26.42
C SER A 314 -14.76 -19.22 25.79
N ASP A 315 -15.70 -19.98 26.38
CA ASP A 315 -16.07 -21.30 25.87
C ASP A 315 -16.79 -21.21 24.50
N PRO A 316 -17.87 -20.39 24.33
CA PRO A 316 -18.50 -20.20 23.02
C PRO A 316 -17.53 -19.69 21.95
N PHE A 317 -16.54 -18.87 22.34
CA PHE A 317 -15.53 -18.36 21.43
C PHE A 317 -14.55 -19.44 20.97
N SER A 318 -14.21 -20.40 21.84
CA SER A 318 -13.37 -21.55 21.47
C SER A 318 -14.01 -22.42 20.39
N ASP A 319 -15.33 -22.60 20.42
CA ASP A 319 -16.08 -23.33 19.39
C ASP A 319 -15.97 -22.62 18.02
N GLY A 320 -16.16 -21.29 18.01
CA GLY A 320 -16.01 -20.46 16.83
C GLY A 320 -14.58 -20.45 16.26
N LEU A 321 -13.57 -20.34 17.13
CA LEU A 321 -12.15 -20.43 16.76
C LEU A 321 -11.82 -21.76 16.08
N THR A 322 -12.31 -22.87 16.65
CA THR A 322 -12.05 -24.21 16.12
C THR A 322 -12.60 -24.35 14.71
N ALA A 323 -13.82 -23.89 14.45
CA ALA A 323 -14.42 -23.92 13.12
C ALA A 323 -13.63 -23.06 12.11
N ALA A 324 -13.29 -21.82 12.48
CA ALA A 324 -12.58 -20.90 11.60
C ALA A 324 -11.15 -21.36 11.28
N PHE A 325 -10.38 -21.79 12.28
CA PHE A 325 -9.01 -22.27 12.06
C PHE A 325 -8.96 -23.63 11.37
N THR A 326 -9.96 -24.50 11.56
CA THR A 326 -10.05 -25.76 10.78
C THR A 326 -10.27 -25.46 9.31
N PHE A 327 -11.15 -24.50 8.99
CA PHE A 327 -11.36 -24.04 7.62
C PHE A 327 -10.06 -23.46 7.02
N ALA A 328 -9.36 -22.60 7.77
CA ALA A 328 -8.09 -22.03 7.36
C ALA A 328 -7.02 -23.09 7.10
N LEU A 329 -6.92 -24.09 7.97
CA LEU A 329 -6.03 -25.24 7.83
C LEU A 329 -6.32 -26.00 6.53
N ILE A 330 -7.59 -26.29 6.24
CA ILE A 330 -8.01 -26.96 5.00
C ILE A 330 -7.62 -26.10 3.79
N CYS A 331 -7.86 -24.79 3.82
CA CYS A 331 -7.44 -23.88 2.75
C CYS A 331 -5.93 -23.87 2.53
N CYS A 332 -5.12 -23.85 3.59
CA CYS A 332 -3.66 -23.94 3.48
C CYS A 332 -3.21 -25.30 2.94
N VAL A 333 -3.85 -26.40 3.32
CA VAL A 333 -3.56 -27.73 2.74
C VAL A 333 -3.91 -27.77 1.25
N LEU A 334 -5.06 -27.22 0.85
CA LEU A 334 -5.43 -27.10 -0.57
C LEU A 334 -4.45 -26.20 -1.33
N GLY A 335 -3.98 -25.11 -0.70
CA GLY A 335 -2.92 -24.25 -1.23
C GLY A 335 -1.61 -24.99 -1.42
N ALA A 336 -1.19 -25.80 -0.45
CA ALA A 336 0.00 -26.66 -0.55
C ALA A 336 -0.14 -27.68 -1.69
N ILE A 337 -1.32 -28.31 -1.83
CA ILE A 337 -1.60 -29.23 -2.94
C ILE A 337 -1.53 -28.50 -4.28
N ALA A 338 -2.10 -27.29 -4.39
CA ALA A 338 -2.00 -26.48 -5.60
C ALA A 338 -0.53 -26.11 -5.91
N SER A 339 0.25 -25.70 -4.91
CA SER A 339 1.68 -25.46 -5.04
C SER A 339 2.46 -26.68 -5.51
N LEU A 340 2.03 -27.90 -5.18
CA LEU A 340 2.65 -29.12 -5.70
C LEU A 340 2.47 -29.30 -7.22
N PHE A 341 1.53 -28.61 -7.85
CA PHE A 341 1.29 -28.69 -9.29
C PHE A 341 1.84 -27.50 -10.08
N THR A 342 2.49 -26.52 -9.42
CA THR A 342 3.18 -25.44 -10.14
C THR A 342 4.38 -26.00 -10.92
N GLY A 343 4.48 -25.60 -12.19
CA GLY A 343 5.32 -26.25 -13.19
C GLY A 343 6.77 -25.79 -13.15
N SER A 344 7.68 -26.70 -12.82
CA SER A 344 9.13 -26.43 -12.89
C SER A 344 9.63 -26.51 -14.33
N LYS A 345 9.80 -25.37 -14.99
CA LYS A 345 10.73 -25.24 -16.13
C LYS A 345 11.62 -24.01 -15.95
N LYS A 346 12.87 -24.28 -15.59
CA LYS A 346 13.98 -23.31 -15.47
C LYS A 346 14.08 -22.44 -16.72
N LYS A 347 13.82 -21.14 -16.56
CA LYS A 347 14.67 -20.10 -17.15
C LYS A 347 15.27 -19.30 -15.99
N PRO A 348 16.57 -18.93 -16.04
CA PRO A 348 17.17 -18.14 -14.99
C PRO A 348 16.45 -16.80 -14.91
N ALA A 349 15.85 -16.51 -13.77
CA ALA A 349 15.27 -15.20 -13.49
C ALA A 349 16.41 -14.20 -13.28
N THR A 350 16.22 -12.98 -13.78
CA THR A 350 16.99 -11.82 -13.32
C THR A 350 16.54 -11.50 -11.89
N PRO A 351 17.44 -11.43 -10.90
CA PRO A 351 17.05 -11.19 -9.52
C PRO A 351 16.37 -9.81 -9.40
N GLU A 352 15.18 -9.78 -8.80
CA GLU A 352 14.57 -8.53 -8.34
C GLU A 352 15.33 -8.03 -7.11
N THR A 353 15.42 -6.71 -6.96
CA THR A 353 16.12 -6.12 -5.81
C THR A 353 15.31 -6.35 -4.54
N VAL A 354 15.99 -6.56 -3.41
CA VAL A 354 15.35 -6.73 -2.09
C VAL A 354 14.39 -5.57 -1.77
N GLY A 355 14.68 -4.36 -2.26
CA GLY A 355 13.80 -3.20 -2.14
C GLY A 355 12.48 -3.31 -2.91
N ALA A 356 12.47 -3.93 -4.10
CA ALA A 356 11.25 -4.15 -4.87
C ALA A 356 10.35 -5.23 -4.24
N GLU A 357 10.95 -6.30 -3.69
CA GLU A 357 10.22 -7.31 -2.92
C GLU A 357 9.62 -6.73 -1.64
N LEU A 358 10.39 -5.92 -0.89
CA LEU A 358 9.92 -5.27 0.34
C LEU A 358 8.85 -4.19 0.08
N ALA A 359 8.96 -3.41 -0.99
CA ALA A 359 7.97 -2.39 -1.36
C ALA A 359 6.63 -3.02 -1.81
N ALA A 360 6.68 -4.12 -2.58
CA ALA A 360 5.49 -4.89 -2.93
C ALA A 360 4.82 -5.54 -1.72
N VAL A 361 5.62 -5.99 -0.75
CA VAL A 361 5.15 -6.54 0.53
C VAL A 361 4.50 -5.46 1.40
N ALA A 362 5.09 -4.27 1.50
CA ALA A 362 4.57 -3.19 2.35
C ALA A 362 3.20 -2.68 1.88
N GLY A 363 2.89 -2.76 0.58
CA GLY A 363 1.54 -2.54 0.05
C GLY A 363 0.55 -3.69 0.31
N ASP A 364 1.02 -4.89 0.65
CA ASP A 364 0.22 -6.11 0.81
C ASP A 364 -0.13 -6.45 2.27
N VAL A 365 0.47 -5.80 3.28
CA VAL A 365 0.20 -6.06 4.71
C VAL A 365 -0.83 -5.10 5.31
N GLY A 366 -1.79 -4.57 4.54
CA GLY A 366 -2.96 -3.83 5.07
C GLY A 366 -2.69 -2.60 5.96
N PHE A 367 -1.42 -2.25 6.18
CA PHE A 367 -1.01 -1.00 6.78
C PHE A 367 -1.07 0.03 5.66
N GLY A 368 -1.71 1.17 5.95
CA GLY A 368 -1.81 2.29 5.02
C GLY A 368 -0.47 2.55 4.32
N THR A 369 -0.57 2.84 3.03
CA THR A 369 0.50 3.24 2.12
C THR A 369 1.75 3.78 2.83
N PRO A 370 2.91 3.12 2.74
CA PRO A 370 4.17 3.78 3.03
C PRO A 370 4.45 4.74 1.88
N SER A 371 4.37 6.03 2.20
CA SER A 371 5.03 7.08 1.45
C SER A 371 6.53 6.80 1.41
N GLU A 372 7.15 7.12 0.28
CA GLU A 372 8.57 7.46 0.14
C GLU A 372 9.58 6.29 0.13
N LEU A 373 10.06 5.97 -1.08
CA LEU A 373 11.33 5.28 -1.28
C LEU A 373 12.46 6.26 -0.93
N VAL A 374 13.10 6.05 0.22
CA VAL A 374 14.36 6.72 0.58
C VAL A 374 15.47 6.14 -0.30
N THR A 375 16.07 6.95 -1.17
CA THR A 375 17.30 6.63 -1.89
C THR A 375 18.49 6.70 -0.93
N GLU A 376 19.24 5.60 -0.82
CA GLU A 376 20.51 5.52 -0.09
C GLU A 376 21.56 6.47 -0.72
N GLU A 377 22.18 7.31 0.10
CA GLU A 377 23.36 8.09 -0.25
C GLU A 377 24.57 7.17 -0.46
N GLU A 378 25.18 7.26 -1.65
CA GLU A 378 26.39 6.53 -1.99
C GLU A 378 27.60 7.11 -1.23
N SER A 379 28.13 6.29 -0.32
CA SER A 379 29.35 6.56 0.45
C SER A 379 30.57 6.67 -0.47
N THR A 380 31.18 7.85 -0.48
CA THR A 380 32.44 8.13 -1.18
C THR A 380 33.62 7.44 -0.48
N ARG A 381 34.23 6.44 -1.14
CA ARG A 381 35.64 6.08 -0.94
C ARG A 381 36.32 5.71 -2.27
N PRO A 382 37.48 6.31 -2.60
CA PRO A 382 38.19 6.01 -3.83
C PRO A 382 39.01 4.72 -3.68
N MET A 383 38.71 3.70 -4.48
CA MET A 383 39.63 2.59 -4.70
C MET A 383 40.54 2.89 -5.89
N ALA A 384 41.85 2.80 -5.61
CA ALA A 384 42.94 3.13 -6.50
C ALA A 384 42.99 2.29 -7.78
N ALA A 385 43.30 2.94 -8.90
CA ALA A 385 43.59 2.32 -10.18
C ALA A 385 44.95 1.57 -10.16
N PRO A 386 45.04 0.34 -10.69
CA PRO A 386 46.33 -0.23 -11.05
C PRO A 386 46.76 0.31 -12.43
N ARG A 387 47.90 1.01 -12.44
CA ARG A 387 48.67 1.34 -13.65
C ARG A 387 49.35 0.09 -14.20
N HIS A 388 49.17 -0.22 -15.47
CA HIS A 388 50.14 -0.94 -16.32
C HIS A 388 49.89 -0.50 -17.78
N LEU A 389 50.71 0.41 -18.32
CA LEU A 389 51.95 0.19 -19.08
C LEU A 389 51.68 0.05 -20.58
N LEU A 390 51.90 1.17 -21.27
CA LEU A 390 52.11 1.24 -22.72
C LEU A 390 53.42 0.54 -23.08
N THR A 391 53.36 -0.45 -23.97
CA THR A 391 54.49 -0.84 -24.82
C THR A 391 53.99 -0.95 -26.25
N SER A 392 54.47 -0.03 -27.09
CA SER A 392 54.45 -0.17 -28.55
C SER A 392 55.51 -1.17 -28.98
N THR A 393 55.19 -2.04 -29.94
CA THR A 393 55.99 -2.43 -31.13
C THR A 393 55.43 -3.70 -31.75
N GLY A 394 55.32 -3.73 -33.08
CA GLY A 394 55.14 -4.96 -33.86
C GLY A 394 54.12 -4.86 -34.99
N GLU A 395 54.58 -4.51 -36.19
CA GLU A 395 53.87 -4.74 -37.45
C GLU A 395 53.52 -6.22 -37.63
N ALA A 396 52.25 -6.53 -37.90
CA ALA A 396 51.81 -7.74 -38.58
C ALA A 396 50.42 -7.47 -39.18
N GLY A 397 50.24 -7.82 -40.45
CA GLY A 397 49.04 -7.49 -41.24
C GLY A 397 47.73 -7.93 -40.56
N ALA A 398 46.93 -6.96 -40.15
CA ALA A 398 45.56 -7.16 -39.70
C ALA A 398 44.60 -6.91 -40.87
N GLN A 399 43.81 -7.91 -41.22
CA GLN A 399 42.60 -7.69 -42.04
C GLN A 399 41.76 -6.60 -41.38
N PRO A 400 41.11 -5.69 -42.15
CA PRO A 400 40.31 -4.63 -41.55
C PRO A 400 39.17 -5.25 -40.74
N VAL A 401 39.23 -5.06 -39.41
CA VAL A 401 38.17 -5.47 -38.48
C VAL A 401 36.88 -4.78 -38.94
N ARG A 402 35.92 -5.57 -39.41
CA ARG A 402 34.66 -5.01 -39.91
C ARG A 402 33.82 -4.52 -38.73
N PRO A 403 33.27 -3.30 -38.78
CA PRO A 403 32.42 -2.80 -37.70
C PRO A 403 31.14 -3.63 -37.62
N ARG A 404 30.70 -3.92 -36.40
CA ARG A 404 29.47 -4.69 -36.14
C ARG A 404 28.26 -3.74 -36.00
N ILE A 405 28.50 -2.53 -35.49
CA ILE A 405 27.54 -1.42 -35.44
C ILE A 405 28.21 -0.18 -36.02
N ALA A 406 27.50 0.60 -36.83
CA ALA A 406 27.99 1.89 -37.34
C ALA A 406 26.84 2.89 -37.55
N GLY A 407 27.12 4.17 -37.68
CA GLY A 407 26.08 5.16 -38.00
C GLY A 407 26.58 6.60 -37.94
N LEU A 408 25.67 7.55 -38.06
CA LEU A 408 25.93 8.98 -37.89
C LEU A 408 25.19 9.55 -36.67
N ILE A 409 25.82 10.53 -36.03
CA ILE A 409 25.22 11.35 -34.99
C ILE A 409 25.03 12.76 -35.52
N THR A 410 23.77 13.18 -35.60
CA THR A 410 23.36 14.51 -36.03
C THR A 410 22.69 15.27 -34.90
N SER A 411 22.79 16.59 -34.94
CA SER A 411 22.01 17.51 -34.12
C SER A 411 20.58 17.66 -34.69
N GLY A 412 19.68 18.30 -33.94
CA GLY A 412 18.31 18.57 -34.37
C GLY A 412 18.18 19.42 -35.64
N ASP A 413 19.24 20.16 -36.00
CA ASP A 413 19.35 20.95 -37.24
C ASP A 413 19.98 20.17 -38.41
N GLY A 414 20.33 18.89 -38.21
CA GLY A 414 20.93 18.02 -39.21
C GLY A 414 22.45 18.16 -39.35
N SER A 415 23.11 19.01 -38.57
CA SER A 415 24.58 19.11 -38.54
C SER A 415 25.22 17.92 -37.80
N PRO A 416 26.43 17.46 -38.19
CA PRO A 416 27.12 16.38 -37.49
C PRO A 416 27.61 16.82 -36.11
N VAL A 417 27.45 15.96 -35.09
CA VAL A 417 27.91 16.24 -33.71
C VAL A 417 29.32 15.72 -33.51
N THR A 418 30.29 16.62 -33.29
CA THR A 418 31.73 16.29 -33.29
C THR A 418 32.27 15.82 -31.93
N ASP A 419 31.64 16.24 -30.82
CA ASP A 419 32.09 15.92 -29.45
C ASP A 419 31.20 14.85 -28.79
N ALA A 420 30.65 13.95 -29.60
CA ALA A 420 29.81 12.87 -29.10
C ALA A 420 30.63 11.61 -28.76
N ALA A 421 30.11 10.83 -27.82
CA ALA A 421 30.61 9.52 -27.46
C ALA A 421 29.50 8.48 -27.60
N ILE A 422 29.87 7.29 -28.06
CA ILE A 422 29.02 6.12 -28.08
C ILE A 422 29.46 5.16 -27.00
N THR A 423 28.52 4.77 -26.15
CA THR A 423 28.69 3.71 -25.16
C THR A 423 27.76 2.55 -25.49
N VAL A 424 28.28 1.32 -25.52
CA VAL A 424 27.50 0.12 -25.77
C VAL A 424 27.46 -0.70 -24.49
N THR A 425 26.24 -1.00 -24.03
CA THR A 425 25.98 -1.80 -22.83
C THR A 425 25.26 -3.08 -23.18
N ASP A 426 25.56 -4.16 -22.47
CA ASP A 426 24.79 -5.39 -22.53
C ASP A 426 23.44 -5.23 -21.78
N LEU A 427 22.57 -6.25 -21.88
CA LEU A 427 21.28 -6.26 -21.16
C LEU A 427 21.40 -6.27 -19.62
N ARG A 428 22.62 -6.41 -19.08
CA ARG A 428 22.91 -6.36 -17.64
C ARG A 428 23.48 -5.00 -17.21
N GLY A 429 23.58 -4.04 -18.13
CA GLY A 429 24.13 -2.71 -17.89
C GLY A 429 25.65 -2.63 -17.89
N HIS A 430 26.37 -3.71 -18.19
CA HIS A 430 27.84 -3.67 -18.30
C HIS A 430 28.23 -3.03 -19.62
N GLN A 431 29.16 -2.08 -19.55
CA GLN A 431 29.77 -1.50 -20.74
C GLN A 431 30.64 -2.54 -21.44
N VAL A 432 30.25 -2.90 -22.67
CA VAL A 432 30.95 -3.87 -23.52
C VAL A 432 31.74 -3.20 -24.64
N GLY A 433 31.51 -1.91 -24.88
CA GLY A 433 32.27 -1.12 -25.83
C GLY A 433 32.04 0.38 -25.65
N ALA A 434 33.00 1.18 -26.08
CA ALA A 434 32.82 2.60 -26.29
C ALA A 434 33.70 3.08 -27.44
N THR A 435 33.21 4.06 -28.18
CA THR A 435 33.96 4.74 -29.23
C THR A 435 33.67 6.23 -29.20
N ALA A 436 34.70 7.03 -29.49
CA ALA A 436 34.51 8.43 -29.83
C ALA A 436 33.89 8.54 -31.24
N VAL A 437 33.19 9.63 -31.47
CA VAL A 437 32.55 9.94 -32.76
C VAL A 437 33.54 10.76 -33.59
N HIS A 438 33.59 10.49 -34.89
CA HIS A 438 34.47 11.21 -35.80
C HIS A 438 33.96 12.65 -36.05
N PRO A 439 34.84 13.58 -36.49
CA PRO A 439 34.45 14.96 -36.79
C PRO A 439 33.37 15.12 -37.88
N ASP A 440 33.12 14.08 -38.68
CA ASP A 440 32.03 14.03 -39.67
C ASP A 440 30.72 13.47 -39.08
N GLY A 441 30.66 13.23 -37.77
CA GLY A 441 29.53 12.66 -37.04
C GLY A 441 29.45 11.13 -37.13
N SER A 442 30.35 10.45 -37.85
CA SER A 442 30.31 9.00 -38.01
C SER A 442 30.88 8.26 -36.79
N TYR A 443 30.35 7.08 -36.49
CA TYR A 443 30.88 6.19 -35.47
C TYR A 443 30.85 4.74 -35.92
N ALA A 444 31.74 3.93 -35.35
CA ALA A 444 31.85 2.51 -35.63
C ALA A 444 32.27 1.75 -34.37
N VAL A 445 31.54 0.69 -34.02
CA VAL A 445 31.85 -0.22 -32.90
C VAL A 445 32.24 -1.57 -33.47
N THR A 446 33.43 -2.04 -33.10
CA THR A 446 33.99 -3.35 -33.49
C THR A 446 33.83 -4.36 -32.35
N ASP A 447 34.14 -5.64 -32.64
CA ASP A 447 34.37 -6.69 -31.63
C ASP A 447 33.16 -7.02 -30.71
N LEU A 448 31.93 -6.83 -31.22
CA LEU A 448 30.71 -7.26 -30.54
C LEU A 448 30.32 -8.68 -30.94
N VAL A 449 30.04 -9.53 -29.94
CA VAL A 449 29.50 -10.89 -30.13
C VAL A 449 28.03 -10.81 -30.55
N ASP A 450 27.46 -11.90 -31.07
CA ASP A 450 26.02 -11.98 -31.34
C ASP A 450 25.22 -11.78 -30.04
N GLY A 451 24.30 -10.81 -30.05
CA GLY A 451 23.58 -10.40 -28.85
C GLY A 451 22.78 -9.12 -29.02
N THR A 452 21.95 -8.81 -28.02
CA THR A 452 21.22 -7.53 -27.95
C THR A 452 21.95 -6.57 -27.04
N TYR A 453 22.18 -5.36 -27.53
CA TYR A 453 22.91 -4.30 -26.86
C TYR A 453 22.10 -3.02 -26.81
N THR A 454 22.33 -2.20 -25.80
CA THR A 454 21.85 -0.82 -25.73
C THR A 454 22.99 0.10 -26.12
N VAL A 455 22.83 0.81 -27.24
CA VAL A 455 23.79 1.80 -27.76
C VAL A 455 23.32 3.18 -27.31
N ILE A 456 24.16 3.87 -26.56
CA ILE A 456 23.89 5.18 -25.96
C ILE A 456 24.79 6.21 -26.63
N ALA A 457 24.17 7.21 -27.25
CA ALA A 457 24.84 8.39 -27.78
C ALA A 457 24.74 9.53 -26.77
N THR A 458 25.88 10.11 -26.40
CA THR A 458 25.99 11.22 -25.46
C THR A 458 26.84 12.33 -26.06
N ALA A 459 26.46 13.59 -25.90
CA ALA A 459 27.29 14.73 -26.28
C ALA A 459 27.11 15.88 -25.26
N PRO A 460 28.14 16.70 -24.98
CA PRO A 460 28.02 17.83 -24.08
C PRO A 460 26.89 18.79 -24.50
N GLY A 461 25.96 19.10 -23.59
CA GLY A 461 24.86 20.04 -23.84
C GLY A 461 23.69 19.50 -24.67
N LEU A 462 23.74 18.24 -25.11
CA LEU A 462 22.64 17.57 -25.83
C LEU A 462 22.07 16.42 -24.99
N SER A 463 20.77 16.15 -25.15
CA SER A 463 20.13 15.05 -24.42
C SER A 463 20.63 13.70 -24.95
N PRO A 464 21.10 12.79 -24.07
CA PRO A 464 21.60 11.48 -24.48
C PRO A 464 20.46 10.62 -25.02
N ARG A 465 20.77 9.77 -26.01
CA ARG A 465 19.77 8.92 -26.67
C ARG A 465 20.25 7.49 -26.71
N ALA A 466 19.41 6.56 -26.22
CA ALA A 466 19.70 5.14 -26.19
C ALA A 466 18.79 4.37 -27.18
N LEU A 467 19.37 3.42 -27.92
CA LEU A 467 18.64 2.54 -28.84
C LEU A 467 19.11 1.09 -28.67
N ALA A 468 18.15 0.16 -28.68
CA ALA A 468 18.46 -1.27 -28.68
C ALA A 468 18.88 -1.73 -30.09
N VAL A 469 19.98 -2.47 -30.17
CA VAL A 469 20.53 -3.04 -31.41
C VAL A 469 20.79 -4.52 -31.19
N SER A 470 20.22 -5.37 -32.05
CA SER A 470 20.51 -6.81 -32.05
C SER A 470 21.52 -7.10 -33.14
N VAL A 471 22.72 -7.51 -32.72
CA VAL A 471 23.82 -7.90 -33.61
C VAL A 471 23.72 -9.40 -33.85
N VAL A 472 23.63 -9.82 -35.11
CA VAL A 472 23.51 -11.24 -35.52
C VAL A 472 24.38 -11.50 -36.74
N GLY A 473 25.26 -12.50 -36.66
CA GLY A 473 26.20 -12.84 -37.73
C GLY A 473 27.14 -11.68 -38.08
N ASP A 474 27.75 -11.73 -39.27
CA ASP A 474 28.77 -10.76 -39.70
C ASP A 474 28.21 -9.51 -40.40
N LEU A 475 26.95 -9.18 -40.13
CA LEU A 475 26.30 -7.99 -40.70
C LEU A 475 26.71 -6.72 -39.94
N VAL A 476 26.85 -5.62 -40.67
CA VAL A 476 27.04 -4.28 -40.09
C VAL A 476 25.67 -3.66 -39.85
N PHE A 477 25.31 -3.44 -38.58
CA PHE A 477 24.03 -2.83 -38.23
C PHE A 477 24.15 -1.31 -38.21
N ARG A 478 23.48 -0.63 -39.13
CA ARG A 478 23.48 0.84 -39.20
C ARG A 478 22.43 1.46 -38.27
N ARG A 479 22.85 2.40 -37.41
CA ARG A 479 21.99 3.16 -36.50
C ARG A 479 22.41 4.61 -36.38
N ASP A 480 21.59 5.51 -36.90
CA ASP A 480 21.82 6.94 -36.80
C ASP A 480 21.12 7.50 -35.55
N PHE A 481 21.77 8.47 -34.91
CA PHE A 481 21.26 9.18 -33.74
C PHE A 481 21.04 10.64 -34.10
N ALA A 482 19.82 11.14 -33.87
CA ALA A 482 19.57 12.57 -33.81
C ALA A 482 19.51 12.98 -32.33
N LEU A 483 20.48 13.78 -31.88
CA LEU A 483 20.54 14.36 -30.54
C LEU A 483 19.90 15.75 -30.56
N GLY A 484 18.87 15.95 -29.75
CA GLY A 484 18.21 17.25 -29.60
C GLY A 484 18.95 18.12 -28.59
N GLY A 485 18.92 19.44 -28.78
CA GLY A 485 19.29 20.39 -27.74
C GLY A 485 18.32 20.26 -26.57
N GLY A 486 18.85 20.11 -25.34
CA GLY A 486 18.01 20.12 -24.15
C GLY A 486 17.25 21.44 -24.11
N ALA A 487 15.92 21.38 -24.13
CA ALA A 487 15.10 22.56 -24.04
C ALA A 487 15.32 23.25 -22.69
N SER A 488 15.17 24.57 -22.67
CA SER A 488 15.35 25.36 -21.46
C SER A 488 14.05 26.04 -21.07
N LEU A 489 13.79 26.10 -19.78
CA LEU A 489 12.71 26.87 -19.20
C LEU A 489 13.30 28.10 -18.51
N ARG A 490 12.77 29.28 -18.78
CA ARG A 490 13.07 30.51 -18.06
C ARG A 490 11.81 31.05 -17.43
N GLY A 491 11.95 31.82 -16.36
CA GLY A 491 10.77 32.40 -15.74
C GLY A 491 11.11 33.28 -14.57
N TRP A 492 10.05 33.77 -13.93
CA TRP A 492 10.17 34.51 -12.68
C TRP A 492 9.10 34.09 -11.66
N VAL A 493 9.45 34.25 -10.39
CA VAL A 493 8.61 34.03 -9.23
C VAL A 493 8.36 35.37 -8.55
N ARG A 494 7.09 35.65 -8.26
CA ARG A 494 6.69 36.87 -7.54
C ARG A 494 5.53 36.62 -6.59
N ASP A 495 5.33 37.56 -5.68
CA ASP A 495 4.06 37.71 -4.98
C ASP A 495 3.20 38.79 -5.66
N ALA A 496 2.12 39.21 -5.01
CA ALA A 496 1.23 40.25 -5.51
C ALA A 496 1.89 41.64 -5.67
N HIS A 497 3.07 41.87 -5.07
CA HIS A 497 3.68 43.19 -4.92
C HIS A 497 5.14 43.27 -5.40
N ARG A 498 5.93 42.20 -5.31
CA ARG A 498 7.36 42.17 -5.68
C ARG A 498 7.84 40.79 -6.16
N PRO A 499 8.90 40.74 -6.99
CA PRO A 499 9.64 39.51 -7.21
C PRO A 499 10.27 39.00 -5.90
N LEU A 500 10.45 37.68 -5.79
CA LEU A 500 11.03 37.10 -4.58
C LEU A 500 11.82 35.81 -4.87
N PRO A 501 12.88 35.53 -4.08
CA PRO A 501 13.65 34.31 -4.20
C PRO A 501 12.83 33.10 -3.73
N ALA A 502 12.90 32.01 -4.48
CA ALA A 502 12.13 30.80 -4.23
C ALA A 502 12.89 29.54 -4.66
N ASN A 503 12.58 28.41 -4.04
CA ASN A 503 13.02 27.11 -4.53
C ASN A 503 12.00 26.59 -5.56
N LEU A 504 12.49 26.02 -6.65
CA LEU A 504 11.67 25.43 -7.70
C LEU A 504 11.98 23.94 -7.85
N VAL A 505 10.92 23.16 -8.00
CA VAL A 505 10.97 21.73 -8.32
C VAL A 505 10.16 21.50 -9.59
N VAL A 506 10.80 20.90 -10.59
CA VAL A 506 10.18 20.54 -11.88
C VAL A 506 9.92 19.04 -11.89
N THR A 507 8.68 18.66 -12.14
CA THR A 507 8.23 17.25 -12.15
C THR A 507 7.54 16.89 -13.47
N ASP A 508 7.58 15.61 -13.83
CA ASP A 508 6.84 15.08 -14.99
C ASP A 508 5.38 14.71 -14.64
N GLN A 509 4.63 14.18 -15.62
CA GLN A 509 3.25 13.72 -15.42
C GLN A 509 3.11 12.54 -14.44
N SER A 510 4.20 11.83 -14.13
CA SER A 510 4.24 10.75 -13.14
C SER A 510 4.58 11.25 -11.73
N GLY A 511 4.93 12.54 -11.59
CA GLY A 511 5.36 13.16 -10.34
C GLY A 511 6.86 12.98 -10.05
N ALA A 512 7.64 12.43 -10.98
CA ALA A 512 9.07 12.27 -10.81
C ALA A 512 9.79 13.62 -10.96
N VAL A 513 10.73 13.92 -10.05
CA VAL A 513 11.52 15.16 -10.09
C VAL A 513 12.53 15.08 -11.23
N ILE A 514 12.37 15.97 -12.21
CA ILE A 514 13.27 16.10 -13.37
C ILE A 514 14.41 17.07 -13.06
N ALA A 515 14.10 18.18 -12.38
CA ALA A 515 15.09 19.21 -12.07
C ALA A 515 14.70 20.02 -10.84
N ASN A 516 15.70 20.52 -10.13
CA ASN A 516 15.56 21.54 -9.10
C ASN A 516 16.25 22.82 -9.55
N ALA A 517 15.66 23.97 -9.24
CA ALA A 517 16.21 25.29 -9.52
C ALA A 517 15.92 26.28 -8.39
N GLN A 518 16.57 27.43 -8.43
CA GLN A 518 16.33 28.53 -7.51
C GLN A 518 16.06 29.81 -8.28
N ALA A 519 15.06 30.56 -7.84
CA ALA A 519 14.83 31.92 -8.26
C ALA A 519 15.74 32.85 -7.46
N ASP A 520 16.39 33.77 -8.15
CA ASP A 520 17.25 34.79 -7.56
C ASP A 520 16.46 35.88 -6.80
N SER A 521 17.16 36.89 -6.26
CA SER A 521 16.53 38.00 -5.55
C SER A 521 15.59 38.85 -6.43
N ASP A 522 15.78 38.81 -7.75
CA ASP A 522 14.93 39.45 -8.74
C ASP A 522 13.82 38.50 -9.23
N GLY A 523 13.66 37.35 -8.55
CA GLY A 523 12.68 36.32 -8.81
C GLY A 523 12.98 35.46 -10.03
N ARG A 524 14.08 35.65 -10.75
CA ARG A 524 14.35 34.98 -12.03
C ARG A 524 14.95 33.60 -11.83
N PHE A 525 14.55 32.64 -12.67
CA PHE A 525 15.13 31.30 -12.69
C PHE A 525 15.35 30.80 -14.11
N THR A 526 16.23 29.80 -14.27
CA THR A 526 16.47 29.09 -15.53
C THR A 526 16.72 27.61 -15.26
N VAL A 527 16.04 26.74 -16.00
CA VAL A 527 16.21 25.29 -16.00
C VAL A 527 16.66 24.88 -17.40
N THR A 528 17.64 23.99 -17.49
CA THR A 528 18.19 23.49 -18.77
C THR A 528 18.17 21.97 -18.80
N GLY A 529 18.30 21.36 -19.98
CA GLY A 529 18.33 19.90 -20.11
C GLY A 529 16.94 19.24 -20.11
N LEU A 530 15.88 19.99 -20.41
CA LEU A 530 14.53 19.47 -20.49
C LEU A 530 14.27 18.79 -21.85
N SER A 531 13.38 17.80 -21.86
CA SER A 531 12.92 17.16 -23.09
C SER A 531 11.84 18.02 -23.74
N ALA A 532 12.00 18.34 -25.02
CA ALA A 532 10.98 19.07 -25.77
C ALA A 532 9.75 18.18 -26.02
N GLY A 533 8.56 18.76 -25.90
CA GLY A 533 7.28 18.09 -26.03
C GLY A 533 6.66 17.60 -24.71
N ASP A 534 7.43 17.62 -23.61
CA ASP A 534 6.93 17.22 -22.30
C ASP A 534 6.12 18.35 -21.65
N THR A 535 5.01 17.97 -21.00
CA THR A 535 4.28 18.85 -20.09
C THR A 535 4.77 18.60 -18.67
N LEU A 536 5.41 19.62 -18.10
CA LEU A 536 6.08 19.58 -16.80
C LEU A 536 5.32 20.42 -15.78
N ALA A 537 5.25 19.96 -14.54
CA ALA A 537 4.74 20.76 -13.42
C ALA A 537 5.90 21.46 -12.71
N VAL A 538 5.88 22.79 -12.70
CA VAL A 538 6.89 23.64 -12.08
C VAL A 538 6.32 24.20 -10.80
N THR A 539 6.80 23.70 -9.67
CA THR A 539 6.34 24.06 -8.34
C THR A 539 7.34 24.98 -7.68
N ALA A 540 6.93 26.21 -7.31
CA ALA A 540 7.73 27.15 -6.54
C ALA A 540 7.30 27.15 -5.07
N SER A 541 8.27 27.29 -4.16
CA SER A 541 8.05 27.40 -2.73
C SER A 541 9.00 28.44 -2.12
N ALA A 542 8.48 29.29 -1.24
CA ALA A 542 9.24 30.29 -0.50
C ALA A 542 8.75 30.39 0.95
N PRO A 543 9.62 30.68 1.93
CA PRO A 543 9.23 30.84 3.32
C PRO A 543 8.16 31.93 3.52
N GLY A 544 7.06 31.60 4.21
CA GLY A 544 5.95 32.53 4.45
C GLY A 544 4.94 32.61 3.30
N TYR A 545 5.09 31.80 2.26
CA TYR A 545 4.16 31.74 1.13
C TYR A 545 3.64 30.31 0.90
N ALA A 546 2.42 30.20 0.40
CA ALA A 546 1.85 28.93 -0.04
C ALA A 546 2.55 28.48 -1.34
N PRO A 547 3.00 27.21 -1.45
CA PRO A 547 3.57 26.69 -2.69
C PRO A 547 2.57 26.79 -3.84
N SER A 548 3.06 27.11 -5.04
CA SER A 548 2.25 27.26 -6.24
C SER A 548 2.88 26.45 -7.38
N SER A 549 2.05 25.78 -8.17
CA SER A 549 2.49 24.89 -9.25
C SER A 549 1.82 25.25 -10.56
N GLN A 550 2.61 25.34 -11.63
CA GLN A 550 2.15 25.66 -12.98
C GLN A 550 2.57 24.56 -13.96
N LEU A 551 1.64 24.10 -14.81
CA LEU A 551 1.94 23.18 -15.89
C LEU A 551 2.47 23.94 -17.11
N ILE A 552 3.61 23.49 -17.62
CA ILE A 552 4.32 24.13 -18.73
C ILE A 552 4.71 23.07 -19.75
N THR A 553 4.29 23.27 -21.00
CA THR A 553 4.72 22.42 -22.11
C THR A 553 5.98 23.02 -22.73
N VAL A 554 7.04 22.22 -22.78
CA VAL A 554 8.35 22.67 -23.26
C VAL A 554 8.39 22.60 -24.79
N GLU A 555 8.44 23.73 -25.48
CA GLU A 555 8.49 23.79 -26.94
C GLU A 555 9.90 23.57 -27.51
N ASN A 556 9.98 23.14 -28.77
CA ASN A 556 11.27 22.97 -29.47
C ASN A 556 11.86 24.32 -29.87
N GLY A 557 13.08 24.61 -29.39
CA GLY A 557 13.95 25.68 -29.94
C GLY A 557 13.91 27.04 -29.24
N SER A 558 12.80 27.43 -28.60
CA SER A 558 12.71 28.65 -27.77
C SER A 558 12.65 28.30 -26.29
N ALA A 559 13.26 29.14 -25.45
CA ALA A 559 13.12 28.97 -24.00
C ALA A 559 11.67 29.21 -23.61
N ALA A 560 11.00 28.19 -23.06
CA ALA A 560 9.65 28.36 -22.53
C ALA A 560 9.69 29.39 -21.39
N GLU A 561 8.70 30.28 -21.31
CA GLU A 561 8.59 31.28 -20.25
C GLU A 561 7.52 30.91 -19.22
N ALA A 562 7.84 31.09 -17.94
CA ALA A 562 6.98 30.77 -16.81
C ALA A 562 6.83 31.97 -15.86
N GLU A 563 5.61 32.22 -15.39
CA GLU A 563 5.35 33.18 -14.33
C GLU A 563 4.60 32.49 -13.20
N ILE A 564 5.27 32.33 -12.05
CA ILE A 564 4.70 31.68 -10.88
C ILE A 564 4.40 32.73 -9.82
N VAL A 565 3.13 32.82 -9.44
CA VAL A 565 2.66 33.73 -8.39
C VAL A 565 2.45 32.95 -7.10
N LEU A 566 3.14 33.38 -6.04
CA LEU A 566 3.02 32.82 -4.69
C LEU A 566 2.10 33.69 -3.83
N SER A 567 1.22 33.04 -3.06
CA SER A 567 0.32 33.72 -2.12
C SER A 567 0.94 33.77 -0.74
N ALA A 568 0.99 34.96 -0.13
CA ALA A 568 1.46 35.09 1.25
C ALA A 568 0.56 34.28 2.20
N THR A 569 1.16 33.77 3.27
CA THR A 569 0.44 33.04 4.32
C THR A 569 0.54 33.77 5.65
N GLY A 570 -0.52 33.70 6.44
CA GLY A 570 -0.60 34.12 7.82
C GLY A 570 -0.74 32.92 8.76
N GLY A 571 -1.14 33.22 10.00
CA GLY A 571 -1.38 32.18 10.99
C GLY A 571 -2.40 32.62 12.03
N VAL A 572 -2.99 31.63 12.70
CA VAL A 572 -3.90 31.82 13.82
C VAL A 572 -3.35 31.13 15.05
N GLN A 573 -3.45 31.80 16.19
CA GLN A 573 -3.00 31.27 17.47
C GLN A 573 -4.07 31.51 18.54
N GLY A 574 -4.03 30.75 19.62
CA GLY A 574 -5.04 30.87 20.65
C GLY A 574 -4.86 29.90 21.80
N THR A 575 -5.82 29.93 22.73
CA THR A 575 -5.90 28.96 23.82
C THR A 575 -7.22 28.20 23.82
N VAL A 576 -7.17 26.90 24.07
CA VAL A 576 -8.34 26.06 24.29
C VAL A 576 -8.52 25.85 25.79
N ARG A 577 -9.71 26.16 26.30
CA ARG A 577 -10.04 26.10 27.73
C ARG A 577 -11.36 25.40 27.97
N THR A 578 -11.53 24.82 29.16
CA THR A 578 -12.85 24.41 29.66
C THR A 578 -13.73 25.62 29.98
N VAL A 579 -15.03 25.41 30.18
CA VAL A 579 -15.95 26.46 30.70
C VAL A 579 -15.44 27.07 32.01
N ASP A 580 -14.81 26.29 32.86
CA ASP A 580 -14.22 26.73 34.14
C ASP A 580 -12.89 27.49 33.96
N GLY A 581 -12.45 27.74 32.72
CA GLY A 581 -11.26 28.51 32.38
C GLY A 581 -9.94 27.73 32.46
N THR A 582 -9.98 26.42 32.72
CA THR A 582 -8.79 25.56 32.81
C THR A 582 -8.24 25.27 31.41
N PRO A 583 -6.93 25.44 31.15
CA PRO A 583 -6.35 25.10 29.85
C PRO A 583 -6.45 23.61 29.53
N LEU A 584 -6.75 23.27 28.28
CA LEU A 584 -6.90 21.89 27.83
C LEU A 584 -5.71 21.43 27.01
N VAL A 585 -4.98 20.44 27.54
CA VAL A 585 -3.80 19.83 26.91
C VAL A 585 -4.21 18.67 26.00
N GLY A 586 -3.71 18.64 24.76
CA GLY A 586 -4.01 17.57 23.81
C GLY A 586 -5.35 17.71 23.06
N ALA A 587 -5.99 18.89 23.10
CA ALA A 587 -7.14 19.18 22.25
C ALA A 587 -6.67 19.34 20.80
N THR A 588 -7.37 18.72 19.85
CA THR A 588 -7.04 18.88 18.42
C THR A 588 -7.78 20.07 17.84
N VAL A 589 -7.08 21.09 17.39
CA VAL A 589 -7.63 22.29 16.75
C VAL A 589 -7.40 22.20 15.25
N SER A 590 -8.50 22.13 14.49
CA SER A 590 -8.49 22.05 13.02
C SER A 590 -9.01 23.33 12.39
N ALA A 591 -8.30 23.83 11.37
CA ALA A 591 -8.74 24.95 10.55
C ALA A 591 -9.41 24.44 9.27
N ILE A 592 -10.70 24.73 9.12
CA ILE A 592 -11.53 24.34 7.99
C ILE A 592 -11.68 25.55 7.06
N GLY A 593 -11.30 25.37 5.79
CA GLY A 593 -11.41 26.38 4.75
C GLY A 593 -12.86 26.63 4.31
N PRO A 594 -13.10 27.67 3.47
CA PRO A 594 -14.43 28.00 2.96
C PRO A 594 -15.05 26.92 2.05
N ASP A 595 -14.24 26.02 1.51
CA ASP A 595 -14.65 24.84 0.72
C ASP A 595 -14.96 23.60 1.57
N GLN A 596 -15.01 23.76 2.90
CA GLN A 596 -15.21 22.69 3.89
C GLN A 596 -14.07 21.66 3.96
N THR A 597 -12.89 21.97 3.42
CA THR A 597 -11.70 21.10 3.57
C THR A 597 -10.93 21.45 4.83
N ILE A 598 -10.34 20.45 5.50
CA ILE A 598 -9.43 20.68 6.63
C ILE A 598 -8.07 21.06 6.04
N VAL A 599 -7.65 22.30 6.27
CA VAL A 599 -6.42 22.88 5.71
C VAL A 599 -5.22 22.61 6.62
N ALA A 600 -5.43 22.62 7.93
CA ALA A 600 -4.38 22.33 8.91
C ALA A 600 -4.99 21.85 10.24
N SER A 601 -4.22 21.07 11.02
CA SER A 601 -4.62 20.59 12.34
C SER A 601 -3.42 20.54 13.29
N VAL A 602 -3.61 20.97 14.53
CA VAL A 602 -2.57 20.99 15.58
C VAL A 602 -3.15 20.58 16.93
N THR A 603 -2.32 20.02 17.80
CA THR A 603 -2.71 19.70 19.18
C THR A 603 -2.24 20.77 20.15
N THR A 604 -3.06 21.09 21.16
CA THR A 604 -2.69 22.07 22.18
C THR A 604 -1.58 21.60 23.11
N ASP A 605 -0.74 22.54 23.54
CA ASP A 605 0.36 22.31 24.48
C ASP A 605 -0.10 22.21 25.96
N ALA A 606 0.87 22.12 26.88
CA ALA A 606 0.62 22.02 28.33
C ALA A 606 -0.14 23.22 28.93
N ASP A 607 -0.07 24.39 28.29
CA ASP A 607 -0.77 25.61 28.66
C ASP A 607 -2.06 25.81 27.85
N GLY A 608 -2.50 24.77 27.12
CA GLY A 608 -3.67 24.79 26.24
C GLY A 608 -3.52 25.66 25.00
N ARG A 609 -2.30 26.08 24.64
CA ARG A 609 -2.05 26.98 23.50
C ARG A 609 -1.96 26.19 22.20
N TYR A 610 -2.41 26.81 21.12
CA TYR A 610 -2.24 26.30 19.75
C TYR A 610 -1.74 27.41 18.82
N ARG A 611 -1.07 26.99 17.75
CA ARG A 611 -0.62 27.89 16.67
C ARG A 611 -0.64 27.14 15.34
N ILE A 612 -1.40 27.66 14.39
CA ILE A 612 -1.50 27.19 13.02
C ILE A 612 -0.89 28.25 12.11
N GLU A 613 0.12 27.88 11.33
CA GLU A 613 0.77 28.74 10.34
C GLU A 613 0.46 28.24 8.92
N GLY A 614 0.75 29.03 7.88
CA GLY A 614 0.56 28.62 6.49
C GLY A 614 -0.85 28.82 5.95
N LEU A 615 -1.68 29.65 6.59
CA LEU A 615 -3.06 29.92 6.17
C LEU A 615 -3.12 31.11 5.20
N THR A 616 -3.80 30.97 4.07
CA THR A 616 -4.02 32.09 3.13
C THR A 616 -5.03 33.11 3.66
N ASP A 617 -5.13 34.30 3.06
CA ASP A 617 -6.15 35.30 3.43
C ASP A 617 -7.55 34.78 3.10
N ALA A 618 -8.28 34.32 4.14
CA ALA A 618 -9.62 33.78 4.03
C ALA A 618 -10.32 33.74 5.40
N GLN A 619 -11.61 33.41 5.38
CA GLN A 619 -12.36 33.05 6.58
C GLN A 619 -12.26 31.56 6.82
N PHE A 620 -11.77 31.17 8.00
CA PHE A 620 -11.65 29.78 8.44
C PHE A 620 -12.62 29.50 9.57
N THR A 621 -13.13 28.27 9.62
CA THR A 621 -13.83 27.75 10.80
C THR A 621 -12.84 26.92 11.61
N LEU A 622 -12.60 27.31 12.85
CA LEU A 622 -11.77 26.57 13.79
C LEU A 622 -12.64 25.63 14.61
N VAL A 623 -12.27 24.35 14.63
CA VAL A 623 -12.97 23.31 15.39
C VAL A 623 -11.97 22.67 16.36
N ALA A 624 -12.30 22.68 17.65
CA ALA A 624 -11.50 22.03 18.68
C ALA A 624 -12.19 20.75 19.16
N ASN A 625 -11.47 19.62 19.15
CA ASN A 625 -11.99 18.31 19.54
C ASN A 625 -11.22 17.73 20.74
N MET A 626 -11.98 17.40 21.79
CA MET A 626 -11.58 16.53 22.92
C MET A 626 -12.84 16.05 23.69
N TYR A 627 -13.88 16.89 23.71
CA TYR A 627 -15.26 16.62 24.17
C TYR A 627 -16.25 17.12 23.08
N GLU A 628 -17.54 17.37 23.39
CA GLU A 628 -18.51 17.88 22.40
C GLU A 628 -17.91 19.04 21.56
N PRO A 629 -18.02 18.98 20.21
CA PRO A 629 -17.28 19.87 19.33
C PRO A 629 -17.82 21.30 19.37
N THR A 630 -16.94 22.28 19.65
CA THR A 630 -17.24 23.71 19.50
C THR A 630 -16.58 24.26 18.24
N ALA A 631 -17.32 25.03 17.45
CA ALA A 631 -16.83 25.69 16.24
C ALA A 631 -16.85 27.23 16.39
N VAL A 632 -15.75 27.90 16.00
CA VAL A 632 -15.63 29.36 16.02
C VAL A 632 -15.10 29.84 14.66
N GLN A 633 -15.67 30.91 14.10
CA GLN A 633 -15.19 31.50 12.86
C GLN A 633 -14.07 32.52 13.12
N ALA A 634 -13.00 32.45 12.33
CA ALA A 634 -11.84 33.33 12.41
C ALA A 634 -11.49 33.86 11.03
N ARG A 635 -11.27 35.18 10.90
CA ARG A 635 -10.72 35.79 9.68
C ARG A 635 -9.21 35.90 9.83
N VAL A 636 -8.46 35.28 8.91
CA VAL A 636 -7.00 35.32 8.90
C VAL A 636 -6.56 36.32 7.84
N VAL A 637 -5.83 37.36 8.23
CA VAL A 637 -5.27 38.36 7.32
C VAL A 637 -3.78 38.10 7.17
N THR A 638 -3.29 38.10 5.93
CA THR A 638 -1.87 37.85 5.64
C THR A 638 -0.98 38.93 6.27
N GLY A 639 0.11 38.50 6.91
CA GLY A 639 1.04 39.40 7.61
C GLY A 639 0.56 39.87 9.00
N GLU A 640 -0.66 39.56 9.42
CA GLU A 640 -1.19 39.87 10.75
C GLU A 640 -1.33 38.60 11.61
N ARG A 641 -1.28 38.76 12.94
CA ARG A 641 -1.55 37.66 13.88
C ARG A 641 -3.00 37.71 14.35
N THR A 642 -3.82 36.76 13.92
CA THR A 642 -5.18 36.58 14.44
C THR A 642 -5.14 35.74 15.72
N THR A 643 -5.75 36.22 16.81
CA THR A 643 -5.87 35.49 18.07
C THR A 643 -7.33 35.11 18.33
N VAL A 644 -7.61 33.83 18.60
CA VAL A 644 -8.96 33.30 18.88
C VAL A 644 -8.91 32.32 20.04
N ASP A 645 -9.73 32.51 21.07
CA ASP A 645 -9.84 31.56 22.18
C ASP A 645 -11.10 30.69 22.02
N ILE A 646 -10.99 29.38 22.35
CA ILE A 646 -12.07 28.40 22.18
C ILE A 646 -12.41 27.76 23.53
N GLY A 647 -13.70 27.80 23.90
CA GLY A 647 -14.25 27.14 25.09
C GLY A 647 -14.95 25.81 24.75
N LEU A 648 -14.64 24.74 25.49
CA LEU A 648 -15.31 23.44 25.37
C LEU A 648 -16.29 23.21 26.55
N GLY A 649 -17.53 22.84 26.23
CA GLY A 649 -18.60 22.56 27.18
C GLY A 649 -18.56 21.12 27.71
N VAL A 650 -18.76 20.95 29.02
CA VAL A 650 -19.14 19.66 29.62
C VAL A 650 -20.31 19.96 30.55
N ASP A 651 -21.53 19.58 30.16
CA ASP A 651 -22.64 19.55 31.10
C ASP A 651 -22.34 18.50 32.17
N ARG A 652 -21.85 18.93 33.33
CA ARG A 652 -21.90 18.09 34.53
C ARG A 652 -23.33 18.16 35.07
N PRO A 653 -24.04 17.04 35.24
CA PRO A 653 -25.30 17.07 35.98
C PRO A 653 -24.98 17.44 37.43
N THR A 654 -25.29 18.67 37.81
CA THR A 654 -25.30 19.07 39.22
C THR A 654 -26.39 18.28 39.93
N VAL A 655 -25.98 17.31 40.74
CA VAL A 655 -26.79 16.67 41.78
C VAL A 655 -27.32 17.77 42.70
N ARG A 656 -28.65 17.90 42.78
CA ARG A 656 -29.35 18.55 43.89
C ARG A 656 -30.04 17.50 44.73
#